data_AF-A0A291PFR0-F1
#
_entry.id   AF-A0A291PFR0-F1
#
_cell.length_a   1.000
_cell.length_b   1.000
_cell.length_c   1.000
_cell.angle_alpha   90.00
_cell.angle_beta   90.00
_cell.angle_gamma   90.00
#
_symmetry.space_group_name_H-M   'P 1'
#
loop_
_entity.id
_entity.type
_entity.pdbx_description
1 polymer ?
#
loop_
_entity_poly.entity_id
_entity_poly.type
_entity_poly.pdbx_seq_one_letter_code
_entity_poly.pdbx_strand_id
1 'polypeptide(L)'
;MSNNNAVSPEELAQIAADAAAAGGDTSQYSSDGHNFHQHDNAWRWVGPATGGDWSDPANWELQDPRGNSISDITGSPAVPQSEQNADANVGYYGNTTPMTVVVNAPYYNQIRSLSVWQNSTLKITANYQNGDTNGYVFATAGFENYGTILVDTAAKVELGGINSQGGTLTIKNNDGNVVFDNDQVNNGGTINLINASLGTTANPITVAGGTVNLQQNSTLVANLWGEGTTINVDPSTVNTIYVNDRYANNDGNAQGTTINGVSENTHFGILGTSSEPVAADYTQNSDGSYKLVISLEDGRSITYPTVNMASGYTPPAHAQIAADGTTGWLIEDQSTVPGSSYTDDTTHQTLAQIATDTDTTGAGIAASSDGHNYHEHDGSWRWVGPTSGGDWSDPNNWALYDSSNNRIPTEDITGSPAIPQAEQNADVNVGYSGSTTPSTVVVNAPYYNQLRSLSVWQDSTLKITANYQNGSSDGYVFASAGFENYGTIIVDTSAKVELGGINSQSGTLTIMNNDGNVVFDNGQVNNGGGTVNLINATLGTTDTPITVSGGTVNLQQGSTILANLWGESATINVDPNTVNTIYVNDRYANNDGNVQGAVINNVSGNTHFGILGTSSEPASANYTKNDDGSYTLVIKLTNGRSITYPTVNMAAGYAPPAQTSIVTDGTTGWLIEDTTPAACFLTGVKLRTVSGDVSVEDIRKGDMLLVQHDGRECEKPVVWVGKNRKIVSAGLPDDEAGYPVRVLKDALAEGVPYQDMLVTSEHCLLMDGRFVPVRMLVNGTSIFYDRTLTTYEYYHVETEDHSVLVADGVLTESYLDTGNRSSFVSDSNVVSLHSRGKTWAADAAAPLEVRADFVEPLFRALAERAGVVAGTAPEAQDRHLTQDAELSLLTEAGSFIRPVRQTKGQMVSFMVPAGVSAVRLVSRASRPCDVIGPFVDDRRTLGVLVGSVMVLHANQMQPVTTHLTDADLSGWHGLEQGGVRWTNGNAVLPLGDAPTQGVSMLTLQILAAGPYDVKQDSAETCRRIMQK
;
A
#
# COMPACT_ATOMS: atom_id res chain seq x y z
N MET A 1 19.42 -15.60 -28.28
CA MET A 1 19.12 -14.20 -28.62
C MET A 1 18.45 -13.63 -27.39
N SER A 2 19.21 -12.95 -26.53
CA SER A 2 18.74 -12.40 -25.25
C SER A 2 17.95 -11.12 -25.51
N ASN A 3 16.65 -11.13 -25.22
CA ASN A 3 15.77 -9.95 -25.22
C ASN A 3 16.12 -9.06 -24.01
N ASN A 4 17.28 -8.40 -24.03
CA ASN A 4 17.59 -7.39 -23.00
C ASN A 4 16.92 -6.07 -23.38
N ASN A 5 15.65 -5.90 -22.99
CA ASN A 5 14.95 -4.61 -22.97
C ASN A 5 15.39 -3.74 -21.75
N ALA A 6 16.63 -3.92 -21.29
CA ALA A 6 17.18 -3.16 -20.17
C ALA A 6 17.53 -1.75 -20.65
N VAL A 7 16.86 -0.75 -20.09
CA VAL A 7 17.11 0.67 -20.38
C VAL A 7 18.24 1.15 -19.46
N SER A 8 19.21 1.89 -20.00
CA SER A 8 20.33 2.42 -19.22
C SER A 8 19.88 3.60 -18.33
N PRO A 9 20.61 3.89 -17.24
CA PRO A 9 20.31 5.05 -16.39
C PRO A 9 20.34 6.40 -17.15
N GLU A 10 21.21 6.54 -18.14
CA GLU A 10 21.29 7.72 -19.00
C GLU A 10 20.03 7.88 -19.87
N GLU A 11 19.52 6.77 -20.41
CA GLU A 11 18.26 6.77 -21.17
C GLU A 11 17.05 7.03 -20.26
N LEU A 12 17.02 6.50 -19.03
CA LEU A 12 15.98 6.81 -18.05
C LEU A 12 15.96 8.31 -17.74
N ALA A 13 17.12 8.90 -17.44
CA ALA A 13 17.24 10.33 -17.19
C ALA A 13 16.81 11.18 -18.40
N GLN A 14 17.12 10.72 -19.62
CA GLN A 14 16.68 11.38 -20.85
C GLN A 14 15.15 11.29 -21.01
N ILE A 15 14.53 10.14 -20.74
CA ILE A 15 13.06 9.98 -20.75
C ILE A 15 12.41 11.00 -19.80
N ALA A 16 12.97 11.19 -18.60
CA ALA A 16 12.45 12.15 -17.65
C ALA A 16 12.61 13.61 -18.12
N ALA A 17 13.76 13.93 -18.73
CA ALA A 17 14.00 15.26 -19.30
C ALA A 17 13.06 15.54 -20.49
N ASP A 18 12.83 14.56 -21.35
CA ASP A 18 11.95 14.68 -22.52
C ASP A 18 10.49 14.82 -22.09
N ALA A 19 10.04 14.07 -21.09
CA ALA A 19 8.68 14.17 -20.55
C ALA A 19 8.42 15.55 -19.91
N ALA A 20 9.40 16.09 -19.17
CA ALA A 20 9.32 17.44 -18.61
C ALA A 20 9.31 18.53 -19.70
N ALA A 21 10.09 18.35 -20.77
CA ALA A 21 10.19 19.30 -21.87
C ALA A 21 9.00 19.26 -22.84
N ALA A 22 8.26 18.14 -22.90
CA ALA A 22 7.10 18.00 -23.76
C ALA A 22 6.04 19.07 -23.44
N GLY A 23 5.70 19.90 -24.43
CA GLY A 23 4.71 20.97 -24.30
C GLY A 23 5.23 22.31 -23.74
N GLY A 24 6.50 22.65 -24.00
CA GLY A 24 7.28 23.75 -23.41
C GLY A 24 6.79 25.22 -23.53
N ASP A 25 5.49 25.50 -23.60
CA ASP A 25 4.95 26.85 -23.35
C ASP A 25 3.55 26.78 -22.71
N THR A 26 3.47 26.44 -21.42
CA THR A 26 2.21 26.46 -20.65
C THR A 26 1.66 27.88 -20.43
N SER A 27 2.33 28.93 -20.92
CA SER A 27 1.99 30.32 -20.64
C SER A 27 0.88 30.91 -21.52
N GLN A 28 0.36 30.16 -22.50
CA GLN A 28 -0.61 30.68 -23.49
C GLN A 28 -1.98 29.98 -23.50
N TYR A 29 -2.23 29.03 -22.60
CA TYR A 29 -3.43 28.19 -22.68
C TYR A 29 -4.49 28.60 -21.64
N SER A 30 -5.77 28.47 -22.03
CA SER A 30 -6.90 28.92 -21.22
C SER A 30 -7.05 28.05 -19.98
N SER A 31 -7.21 28.65 -18.80
CA SER A 31 -7.40 27.92 -17.54
C SER A 31 -8.86 27.85 -17.10
N ASP A 32 -9.83 28.21 -17.93
CA ASP A 32 -11.23 28.29 -17.50
C ASP A 32 -11.93 26.93 -17.67
N GLY A 33 -12.33 26.31 -16.55
CA GLY A 33 -13.07 25.04 -16.56
C GLY A 33 -14.52 25.22 -17.00
N HIS A 34 -15.09 24.17 -17.60
CA HIS A 34 -16.49 24.14 -18.02
C HIS A 34 -17.21 22.90 -17.51
N ASN A 35 -18.34 23.10 -16.82
CA ASN A 35 -19.26 22.04 -16.43
C ASN A 35 -20.44 22.04 -17.39
N PHE A 36 -20.56 21.01 -18.23
CA PHE A 36 -21.69 20.83 -19.11
C PHE A 36 -22.59 19.71 -18.59
N HIS A 37 -23.68 20.11 -17.92
CA HIS A 37 -24.80 19.21 -17.65
C HIS A 37 -26.06 19.83 -18.27
N GLN A 38 -26.18 19.70 -19.58
CA GLN A 38 -27.45 19.95 -20.26
C GLN A 38 -28.04 18.59 -20.65
N HIS A 39 -29.33 18.41 -20.35
CA HIS A 39 -30.14 17.43 -21.06
C HIS A 39 -30.04 17.76 -22.55
N ASP A 40 -29.12 17.11 -23.24
CA ASP A 40 -29.21 17.08 -24.67
C ASP A 40 -30.36 16.14 -24.99
N ASN A 41 -31.52 16.72 -25.26
CA ASN A 41 -32.66 15.95 -25.77
C ASN A 41 -32.38 15.41 -27.18
N ALA A 42 -31.14 15.42 -27.69
CA ALA A 42 -30.69 14.83 -28.94
C ALA A 42 -31.23 13.42 -29.15
N TRP A 43 -30.56 12.36 -28.70
CA TRP A 43 -30.94 10.97 -29.02
C TRP A 43 -30.99 10.10 -27.76
N ARG A 44 -31.98 9.20 -27.68
CA ARG A 44 -32.15 8.29 -26.53
C ARG A 44 -32.56 6.90 -26.94
N TRP A 45 -32.07 5.91 -26.21
CA TRP A 45 -32.52 4.53 -26.30
C TRP A 45 -33.75 4.32 -25.43
N VAL A 46 -34.84 3.85 -26.04
CA VAL A 46 -36.09 3.54 -25.34
C VAL A 46 -36.24 2.03 -25.26
N GLY A 47 -36.36 1.52 -24.03
CA GLY A 47 -36.55 0.10 -23.77
C GLY A 47 -37.93 -0.43 -24.16
N PRO A 48 -38.15 -1.75 -24.06
CA PRO A 48 -39.31 -2.41 -24.63
C PRO A 48 -40.58 -2.10 -23.82
N ALA A 49 -41.72 -1.92 -24.50
CA ALA A 49 -43.00 -1.64 -23.85
C ALA A 49 -43.51 -2.76 -22.90
N THR A 50 -42.94 -3.97 -22.98
CA THR A 50 -43.36 -5.17 -22.23
C THR A 50 -42.25 -5.80 -21.38
N GLY A 51 -41.10 -5.16 -21.23
CA GLY A 51 -39.92 -5.80 -20.61
C GLY A 51 -39.18 -6.73 -21.56
N GLY A 52 -37.98 -7.17 -21.17
CA GLY A 52 -37.11 -7.97 -22.03
C GLY A 52 -35.67 -8.11 -21.52
N ASP A 53 -34.83 -8.75 -22.34
CA ASP A 53 -33.38 -8.87 -22.13
C ASP A 53 -32.68 -7.60 -22.61
N TRP A 54 -31.82 -7.02 -21.77
CA TRP A 54 -31.03 -5.84 -22.12
C TRP A 54 -30.11 -6.09 -23.32
N SER A 55 -29.58 -7.30 -23.45
CA SER A 55 -28.64 -7.68 -24.51
C SER A 55 -29.28 -7.94 -25.87
N ASP A 56 -30.61 -8.02 -25.94
CA ASP A 56 -31.35 -8.27 -27.17
C ASP A 56 -31.67 -6.93 -27.88
N PRO A 57 -31.05 -6.63 -29.04
CA PRO A 57 -31.26 -5.39 -29.79
C PRO A 57 -32.73 -5.18 -30.19
N ALA A 58 -33.53 -6.24 -30.29
CA ALA A 58 -34.96 -6.11 -30.61
C ALA A 58 -35.77 -5.42 -29.50
N ASN A 59 -35.22 -5.33 -28.29
CA ASN A 59 -35.85 -4.66 -27.15
C ASN A 59 -35.59 -3.15 -27.13
N TRP A 60 -34.75 -2.64 -28.01
CA TRP A 60 -34.26 -1.26 -27.94
C TRP A 60 -34.56 -0.47 -29.21
N GLU A 61 -35.00 0.76 -29.03
CA GLU A 61 -35.26 1.71 -30.11
C GLU A 61 -34.51 3.02 -29.84
N LEU A 62 -33.63 3.41 -30.75
CA LEU A 62 -32.99 4.73 -30.73
C LEU A 62 -33.98 5.79 -31.28
N GLN A 63 -34.24 6.84 -30.51
CA GLN A 63 -35.19 7.91 -30.86
C GLN A 63 -34.51 9.28 -30.91
N ASP A 64 -34.98 10.13 -31.82
CA ASP A 64 -34.60 11.54 -31.93
C ASP A 64 -35.27 12.45 -30.86
N PRO A 65 -34.97 13.77 -30.80
CA PRO A 65 -35.57 14.67 -29.79
C PRO A 65 -37.08 14.79 -29.89
N ARG A 66 -37.61 14.47 -31.06
CA ARG A 66 -39.02 14.56 -31.43
C ARG A 66 -39.72 13.22 -31.26
N GLY A 67 -39.01 12.18 -30.80
CA GLY A 67 -39.53 10.82 -30.59
C GLY A 67 -39.63 9.99 -31.86
N ASN A 68 -38.93 10.36 -32.94
CA ASN A 68 -38.89 9.56 -34.17
C ASN A 68 -37.81 8.47 -34.06
N SER A 69 -38.12 7.25 -34.47
CA SER A 69 -37.17 6.14 -34.54
C SER A 69 -36.05 6.43 -35.54
N ILE A 70 -34.80 6.20 -35.13
CA ILE A 70 -33.61 6.31 -35.95
C ILE A 70 -33.06 4.88 -36.16
N SER A 71 -33.65 4.13 -37.08
CA SER A 71 -33.42 2.68 -37.19
C SER A 71 -32.33 2.24 -38.18
N ASP A 72 -31.33 3.08 -38.53
CA ASP A 72 -30.43 2.72 -39.66
C ASP A 72 -29.02 3.37 -39.69
N ILE A 73 -28.44 3.83 -38.57
CA ILE A 73 -27.15 4.56 -38.62
C ILE A 73 -25.92 3.62 -38.56
N THR A 74 -25.98 2.48 -37.86
CA THR A 74 -24.76 1.71 -37.51
C THR A 74 -24.59 0.39 -38.28
N GLY A 75 -25.58 -0.04 -39.06
CA GLY A 75 -25.48 -1.27 -39.86
C GLY A 75 -25.33 -2.59 -39.07
N SER A 76 -25.40 -2.56 -37.73
CA SER A 76 -25.39 -3.72 -36.83
C SER A 76 -26.44 -3.60 -35.73
N PRO A 77 -26.92 -4.72 -35.16
CA PRO A 77 -27.82 -4.70 -34.00
C PRO A 77 -27.12 -4.08 -32.78
N ALA A 78 -27.61 -2.94 -32.28
CA ALA A 78 -27.02 -2.21 -31.16
C ALA A 78 -27.95 -2.20 -29.94
N VAL A 79 -27.36 -2.15 -28.74
CA VAL A 79 -28.03 -2.05 -27.43
C VAL A 79 -27.50 -0.79 -26.72
N PRO A 80 -28.13 -0.28 -25.65
CA PRO A 80 -27.68 0.98 -25.06
C PRO A 80 -26.20 0.94 -24.65
N GLN A 81 -25.71 -0.17 -24.09
CA GLN A 81 -24.29 -0.29 -23.69
C GLN A 81 -23.31 -0.56 -24.83
N SER A 82 -23.78 -0.76 -26.06
CA SER A 82 -22.87 -0.71 -27.22
C SER A 82 -22.50 0.73 -27.60
N GLU A 83 -23.16 1.74 -27.03
CA GLU A 83 -22.91 3.16 -27.29
C GLU A 83 -22.70 3.93 -25.97
N GLN A 84 -21.53 4.53 -25.76
CA GLN A 84 -21.22 5.08 -24.43
C GLN A 84 -21.97 6.40 -24.08
N ASN A 85 -22.67 7.05 -25.04
CA ASN A 85 -23.76 7.99 -24.70
C ASN A 85 -25.16 7.49 -25.02
N ALA A 86 -25.42 6.23 -24.75
CA ALA A 86 -26.81 5.91 -24.57
C ALA A 86 -27.38 6.68 -23.38
N ASP A 87 -28.29 7.60 -23.66
CA ASP A 87 -29.36 7.91 -22.72
C ASP A 87 -30.34 6.74 -22.77
N ALA A 88 -30.26 5.87 -21.76
CA ALA A 88 -31.09 4.68 -21.69
C ALA A 88 -32.32 4.94 -20.82
N ASN A 89 -33.50 4.80 -21.42
CA ASN A 89 -34.76 4.88 -20.72
C ASN A 89 -35.35 3.48 -20.52
N VAL A 90 -35.42 3.04 -19.26
CA VAL A 90 -36.17 1.85 -18.86
C VAL A 90 -37.60 2.29 -18.54
N GLY A 91 -38.48 2.16 -19.53
CA GLY A 91 -39.83 2.70 -19.52
C GLY A 91 -39.90 4.17 -19.95
N TYR A 92 -40.99 4.84 -19.58
CA TYR A 92 -41.25 6.24 -19.95
C TYR A 92 -41.98 6.98 -18.83
N TYR A 93 -41.87 8.31 -18.82
CA TYR A 93 -42.57 9.15 -17.85
C TYR A 93 -44.09 8.92 -17.88
N GLY A 94 -44.67 8.63 -16.72
CA GLY A 94 -46.10 8.35 -16.60
C GLY A 94 -46.51 6.94 -17.03
N ASN A 95 -45.56 6.02 -17.19
CA ASN A 95 -45.85 4.61 -17.44
C ASN A 95 -46.76 4.03 -16.35
N THR A 96 -47.85 3.38 -16.77
CA THR A 96 -48.85 2.77 -15.87
C THR A 96 -48.78 1.25 -15.81
N THR A 97 -47.97 0.63 -16.67
CA THR A 97 -47.91 -0.83 -16.81
C THR A 97 -46.58 -1.35 -16.29
N PRO A 98 -46.58 -2.28 -15.32
CA PRO A 98 -45.37 -2.91 -14.82
C PRO A 98 -44.54 -3.57 -15.93
N MET A 99 -43.24 -3.29 -15.97
CA MET A 99 -42.29 -3.95 -16.88
C MET A 99 -40.92 -4.18 -16.22
N THR A 100 -40.17 -5.17 -16.70
CA THR A 100 -38.83 -5.48 -16.21
C THR A 100 -37.86 -5.68 -17.38
N VAL A 101 -36.73 -4.98 -17.35
CA VAL A 101 -35.58 -5.22 -18.22
C VAL A 101 -34.48 -5.90 -17.39
N VAL A 102 -33.87 -6.96 -17.92
CA VAL A 102 -32.84 -7.74 -17.22
C VAL A 102 -31.49 -7.59 -17.92
N VAL A 103 -30.46 -7.14 -17.19
CA VAL A 103 -29.05 -7.15 -17.60
C VAL A 103 -28.41 -8.45 -17.08
N ASN A 104 -28.12 -9.38 -17.96
CA ASN A 104 -27.69 -10.75 -17.61
C ASN A 104 -26.32 -11.15 -18.19
N ALA A 105 -25.75 -10.32 -19.07
CA ALA A 105 -24.40 -10.43 -19.60
C ALA A 105 -23.60 -9.17 -19.24
N PRO A 106 -22.28 -9.28 -19.01
CA PRO A 106 -21.46 -8.13 -18.69
C PRO A 106 -21.29 -7.24 -19.93
N TYR A 107 -21.53 -5.95 -19.73
CA TYR A 107 -21.16 -4.89 -20.65
C TYR A 107 -20.29 -3.89 -19.88
N TYR A 108 -18.99 -3.89 -20.20
CA TYR A 108 -18.01 -3.07 -19.47
C TYR A 108 -17.97 -1.60 -19.89
N ASN A 109 -18.80 -1.23 -20.86
CA ASN A 109 -18.97 0.15 -21.28
C ASN A 109 -19.88 0.91 -20.30
N GLN A 110 -19.46 2.10 -19.91
CA GLN A 110 -20.29 3.03 -19.16
C GLN A 110 -21.29 3.71 -20.13
N ILE A 111 -22.57 3.81 -19.73
CA ILE A 111 -23.56 4.65 -20.44
C ILE A 111 -23.69 6.01 -19.77
N ARG A 112 -23.82 7.06 -20.56
CA ARG A 112 -23.93 8.44 -20.10
C ARG A 112 -25.04 8.71 -19.09
N SER A 113 -26.26 8.23 -19.36
CA SER A 113 -27.40 8.49 -18.48
C SER A 113 -28.38 7.34 -18.49
N LEU A 114 -28.79 6.92 -17.30
CA LEU A 114 -29.84 5.94 -17.11
C LEU A 114 -31.07 6.61 -16.48
N SER A 115 -32.24 6.48 -17.13
CA SER A 115 -33.53 6.84 -16.54
C SER A 115 -34.40 5.61 -16.32
N VAL A 116 -34.75 5.31 -15.07
CA VAL A 116 -35.70 4.24 -14.73
C VAL A 116 -37.01 4.88 -14.28
N TRP A 117 -38.06 4.76 -15.08
CA TRP A 117 -39.33 5.44 -14.85
C TRP A 117 -40.31 4.62 -13.98
N GLN A 118 -41.43 5.25 -13.59
CA GLN A 118 -42.43 4.62 -12.72
C GLN A 118 -42.95 3.31 -13.31
N ASN A 119 -43.25 2.34 -12.44
CA ASN A 119 -43.67 0.98 -12.82
C ASN A 119 -42.66 0.22 -13.70
N SER A 120 -41.44 0.72 -13.87
CA SER A 120 -40.40 0.01 -14.60
C SER A 120 -39.33 -0.50 -13.65
N THR A 121 -38.78 -1.67 -13.96
CA THR A 121 -37.67 -2.29 -13.21
C THR A 121 -36.49 -2.55 -14.12
N LEU A 122 -35.30 -2.11 -13.72
CA LEU A 122 -34.03 -2.59 -14.25
C LEU A 122 -33.46 -3.60 -13.26
N LYS A 123 -33.27 -4.86 -13.68
CA LYS A 123 -32.67 -5.92 -12.86
C LYS A 123 -31.30 -6.30 -13.42
N ILE A 124 -30.24 -6.20 -12.62
CA ILE A 124 -28.87 -6.53 -13.00
C ILE A 124 -28.47 -7.84 -12.34
N THR A 125 -28.33 -8.89 -13.13
CA THR A 125 -27.86 -10.23 -12.74
C THR A 125 -26.55 -10.62 -13.43
N ALA A 126 -26.00 -9.73 -14.25
CA ALA A 126 -24.76 -9.96 -14.98
C ALA A 126 -23.62 -10.33 -14.03
N ASN A 127 -22.76 -11.25 -14.47
CA ASN A 127 -21.63 -11.74 -13.69
C ASN A 127 -20.37 -11.78 -14.56
N TYR A 128 -19.21 -11.84 -13.92
CA TYR A 128 -17.92 -11.94 -14.57
C TYR A 128 -17.86 -13.10 -15.56
N GLN A 129 -17.19 -12.89 -16.68
CA GLN A 129 -16.99 -13.92 -17.70
C GLN A 129 -15.53 -14.36 -17.77
N ASN A 130 -15.30 -15.64 -18.05
CA ASN A 130 -13.96 -16.21 -18.28
C ASN A 130 -12.95 -16.03 -17.13
N GLY A 131 -13.42 -15.81 -15.90
CA GLY A 131 -12.56 -15.53 -14.75
C GLY A 131 -12.01 -14.10 -14.70
N ASP A 132 -12.45 -13.23 -15.61
CA ASP A 132 -12.13 -11.81 -15.59
C ASP A 132 -12.98 -11.09 -14.54
N THR A 133 -12.38 -10.81 -13.39
CA THR A 133 -13.03 -10.09 -12.27
C THR A 133 -12.78 -8.58 -12.32
N ASN A 134 -12.22 -8.09 -13.43
CA ASN A 134 -11.78 -6.72 -13.59
C ASN A 134 -12.90 -5.91 -14.31
N GLY A 135 -13.27 -4.76 -13.74
CA GLY A 135 -14.28 -3.85 -14.31
C GLY A 135 -15.71 -4.07 -13.83
N TYR A 136 -16.60 -3.14 -14.20
CA TYR A 136 -18.02 -3.15 -13.84
C TYR A 136 -18.84 -3.94 -14.87
N VAL A 137 -19.71 -4.85 -14.43
CA VAL A 137 -20.57 -5.62 -15.34
C VAL A 137 -21.75 -4.79 -15.88
N PHE A 138 -22.00 -3.64 -15.25
CA PHE A 138 -22.92 -2.59 -15.64
C PHE A 138 -22.38 -1.27 -15.08
N ALA A 139 -22.27 -0.25 -15.92
CA ALA A 139 -21.79 1.06 -15.52
C ALA A 139 -22.64 2.17 -16.15
N THR A 140 -22.89 3.24 -15.39
CA THR A 140 -23.47 4.49 -15.90
C THR A 140 -22.84 5.71 -15.24
N ALA A 141 -22.60 6.78 -16.00
CA ALA A 141 -22.01 8.03 -15.50
C ALA A 141 -22.97 8.81 -14.59
N GLY A 142 -24.27 8.57 -14.75
CA GLY A 142 -25.30 9.14 -13.89
C GLY A 142 -26.67 8.53 -14.13
N PHE A 143 -27.55 8.63 -13.14
CA PHE A 143 -28.89 8.08 -13.27
C PHE A 143 -29.98 8.91 -12.58
N GLU A 144 -31.19 8.76 -13.12
CA GLU A 144 -32.42 9.19 -12.50
C GLU A 144 -33.34 7.98 -12.31
N ASN A 145 -33.76 7.75 -11.08
CA ASN A 145 -34.62 6.62 -10.75
C ASN A 145 -35.92 7.10 -10.11
N TYR A 146 -37.04 6.83 -10.78
CA TYR A 146 -38.41 6.93 -10.26
C TYR A 146 -39.14 5.58 -10.26
N GLY A 147 -38.46 4.51 -10.67
CA GLY A 147 -38.95 3.14 -10.70
C GLY A 147 -38.18 2.25 -9.72
N THR A 148 -37.70 1.10 -10.20
CA THR A 148 -36.90 0.16 -9.42
C THR A 148 -35.60 -0.21 -10.13
N ILE A 149 -34.47 -0.03 -9.47
CA ILE A 149 -33.18 -0.63 -9.86
C ILE A 149 -32.91 -1.79 -8.88
N LEU A 150 -32.62 -2.97 -9.40
CA LEU A 150 -32.32 -4.16 -8.61
C LEU A 150 -30.98 -4.75 -9.03
N VAL A 151 -29.97 -4.65 -8.17
CA VAL A 151 -28.67 -5.31 -8.32
C VAL A 151 -28.71 -6.65 -7.58
N ASP A 152 -28.70 -7.75 -8.33
CA ASP A 152 -28.78 -9.15 -7.84
C ASP A 152 -27.58 -9.93 -8.41
N THR A 153 -26.38 -9.46 -8.08
CA THR A 153 -25.10 -10.03 -8.49
C THR A 153 -24.02 -9.64 -7.48
N ALA A 154 -23.02 -10.52 -7.30
CA ALA A 154 -21.83 -10.20 -6.50
C ALA A 154 -20.79 -9.36 -7.26
N ALA A 155 -20.97 -9.18 -8.58
CA ALA A 155 -20.05 -8.46 -9.44
C ALA A 155 -20.13 -6.93 -9.23
N LYS A 156 -19.09 -6.23 -9.69
CA LYS A 156 -18.98 -4.77 -9.62
C LYS A 156 -20.03 -4.07 -10.49
N VAL A 157 -20.73 -3.08 -9.93
CA VAL A 157 -21.71 -2.24 -10.64
C VAL A 157 -21.44 -0.77 -10.28
N GLU A 158 -21.37 0.09 -11.29
CA GLU A 158 -21.15 1.52 -11.12
C GLU A 158 -22.42 2.30 -11.45
N LEU A 159 -22.84 3.15 -10.51
CA LEU A 159 -24.02 4.00 -10.62
C LEU A 159 -23.67 5.50 -10.64
N GLY A 160 -22.44 5.83 -11.05
CA GLY A 160 -22.03 7.17 -11.46
C GLY A 160 -21.99 8.23 -10.35
N GLY A 161 -21.42 9.38 -10.69
CA GLY A 161 -21.28 10.53 -9.78
C GLY A 161 -22.51 11.46 -9.71
N ILE A 162 -23.38 11.47 -10.73
CA ILE A 162 -24.56 12.35 -10.81
C ILE A 162 -25.83 11.52 -10.69
N ASN A 163 -26.57 11.67 -9.59
CA ASN A 163 -27.75 10.85 -9.36
C ASN A 163 -28.93 11.61 -8.75
N SER A 164 -30.13 11.13 -9.09
CA SER A 164 -31.42 11.48 -8.50
C SER A 164 -32.17 10.19 -8.19
N GLN A 165 -32.09 9.73 -6.93
CA GLN A 165 -32.68 8.48 -6.48
C GLN A 165 -34.03 8.75 -5.80
N GLY A 166 -35.11 8.85 -6.58
CA GLY A 166 -36.48 9.03 -6.06
C GLY A 166 -37.29 7.73 -5.91
N GLY A 167 -36.88 6.67 -6.63
CA GLY A 167 -37.52 5.36 -6.66
C GLY A 167 -36.95 4.37 -5.63
N THR A 168 -36.91 3.10 -6.00
CA THR A 168 -36.32 2.01 -5.19
C THR A 168 -35.00 1.53 -5.81
N LEU A 169 -33.95 1.43 -4.99
CA LEU A 169 -32.69 0.78 -5.34
C LEU A 169 -32.49 -0.41 -4.39
N THR A 170 -32.50 -1.63 -4.90
CA THR A 170 -32.25 -2.83 -4.09
C THR A 170 -30.89 -3.42 -4.48
N ILE A 171 -30.03 -3.65 -3.50
CA ILE A 171 -28.72 -4.29 -3.64
C ILE A 171 -28.76 -5.60 -2.86
N LYS A 172 -28.46 -6.71 -3.53
CA LYS A 172 -28.57 -8.04 -2.98
C LYS A 172 -27.33 -8.87 -3.26
N ASN A 173 -26.85 -9.59 -2.23
CA ASN A 173 -25.68 -10.48 -2.31
C ASN A 173 -24.43 -9.79 -2.91
N ASN A 174 -24.25 -8.51 -2.58
CA ASN A 174 -23.20 -7.68 -3.13
C ASN A 174 -22.49 -6.96 -1.97
N ASP A 175 -21.23 -7.27 -1.75
CA ASP A 175 -20.47 -6.77 -0.60
C ASP A 175 -19.57 -5.62 -1.02
N GLY A 176 -20.12 -4.40 -1.06
CA GLY A 176 -19.36 -3.17 -1.35
C GLY A 176 -18.94 -3.00 -2.81
N ASN A 177 -19.49 -3.80 -3.72
CA ASN A 177 -19.16 -3.77 -5.15
C ASN A 177 -20.10 -2.85 -5.97
N VAL A 178 -21.11 -2.24 -5.34
CA VAL A 178 -21.89 -1.14 -5.93
C VAL A 178 -21.29 0.19 -5.52
N VAL A 179 -20.83 0.98 -6.50
CA VAL A 179 -20.09 2.23 -6.28
C VAL A 179 -20.72 3.42 -7.00
N PHE A 180 -20.34 4.62 -6.54
CA PHE A 180 -20.73 5.91 -7.08
C PHE A 180 -19.46 6.77 -7.15
N ASP A 181 -19.19 7.43 -8.29
CA ASP A 181 -17.88 8.06 -8.54
C ASP A 181 -17.49 9.15 -7.53
N ASN A 182 -18.50 9.79 -6.92
CA ASN A 182 -18.33 10.83 -5.91
C ASN A 182 -18.58 10.34 -4.48
N ASP A 183 -18.75 9.03 -4.27
CA ASP A 183 -19.17 8.46 -2.98
C ASP A 183 -20.42 9.15 -2.41
N GLN A 184 -21.36 9.59 -3.26
CA GLN A 184 -22.58 10.29 -2.86
C GLN A 184 -23.82 9.75 -3.56
N VAL A 185 -24.91 9.63 -2.80
CA VAL A 185 -26.25 9.34 -3.34
C VAL A 185 -27.29 10.33 -2.81
N ASN A 186 -27.96 11.03 -3.73
CA ASN A 186 -29.09 11.92 -3.49
C ASN A 186 -30.37 11.10 -3.38
N ASN A 187 -30.63 10.57 -2.19
CA ASN A 187 -31.72 9.65 -1.92
C ASN A 187 -33.01 10.38 -1.52
N GLY A 188 -33.92 10.58 -2.47
CA GLY A 188 -35.31 10.97 -2.22
C GLY A 188 -36.27 9.78 -2.02
N GLY A 189 -35.81 8.55 -2.25
CA GLY A 189 -36.61 7.33 -2.25
C GLY A 189 -36.15 6.29 -1.22
N THR A 190 -36.03 5.03 -1.66
CA THR A 190 -35.68 3.89 -0.81
C THR A 190 -34.46 3.14 -1.36
N ILE A 191 -33.51 2.82 -0.48
CA ILE A 191 -32.41 1.88 -0.74
C ILE A 191 -32.64 0.63 0.11
N ASN A 192 -32.58 -0.56 -0.46
CA ASN A 192 -32.68 -1.85 0.26
C ASN A 192 -31.36 -2.60 0.14
N LEU A 193 -30.79 -3.03 1.26
CA LEU A 193 -29.63 -3.92 1.33
C LEU A 193 -30.09 -5.28 1.83
N ILE A 194 -29.79 -6.34 1.06
CA ILE A 194 -30.18 -7.72 1.34
C ILE A 194 -28.94 -8.60 1.25
N ASN A 195 -28.37 -8.99 2.40
CA ASN A 195 -27.06 -9.64 2.44
C ASN A 195 -26.02 -8.88 1.60
N ALA A 196 -25.98 -7.56 1.80
CA ALA A 196 -25.20 -6.65 0.97
C ALA A 196 -24.60 -5.51 1.79
N SER A 197 -23.50 -4.96 1.27
CA SER A 197 -22.84 -3.80 1.86
C SER A 197 -22.85 -2.62 0.88
N LEU A 198 -23.05 -1.41 1.40
CA LEU A 198 -22.96 -0.17 0.64
C LEU A 198 -21.98 0.81 1.30
N GLY A 199 -21.03 1.33 0.51
CA GLY A 199 -19.87 2.04 1.00
C GLY A 199 -18.77 1.09 1.50
N THR A 200 -17.56 1.62 1.65
CA THR A 200 -16.41 0.87 2.18
C THR A 200 -15.70 1.66 3.27
N THR A 201 -14.78 1.02 4.00
CA THR A 201 -13.99 1.71 5.03
C THR A 201 -13.04 2.75 4.44
N ALA A 202 -12.54 2.52 3.22
CA ALA A 202 -11.71 3.47 2.48
C ALA A 202 -12.56 4.63 1.92
N ASN A 203 -13.72 4.30 1.35
CA ASN A 203 -14.64 5.26 0.72
C ASN A 203 -16.06 5.11 1.30
N PRO A 204 -16.36 5.74 2.45
CA PRO A 204 -17.70 5.74 3.04
C PRO A 204 -18.68 6.55 2.18
N ILE A 205 -19.88 6.03 1.95
CA ILE A 205 -20.86 6.70 1.11
C ILE A 205 -21.58 7.83 1.85
N THR A 206 -21.79 8.97 1.21
CA THR A 206 -22.67 10.03 1.70
C THR A 206 -24.09 9.78 1.21
N VAL A 207 -25.03 9.60 2.14
CA VAL A 207 -26.45 9.39 1.80
C VAL A 207 -27.23 10.64 2.17
N ALA A 208 -27.76 11.35 1.18
CA ALA A 208 -28.54 12.56 1.38
C ALA A 208 -30.05 12.24 1.37
N GLY A 209 -30.65 12.07 2.55
CA GLY A 209 -32.11 11.90 2.73
C GLY A 209 -32.63 10.47 2.56
N GLY A 210 -33.95 10.35 2.41
CA GLY A 210 -34.65 9.12 2.03
C GLY A 210 -34.64 8.01 3.09
N THR A 211 -34.93 6.79 2.65
CA THR A 211 -34.93 5.58 3.49
C THR A 211 -33.85 4.61 3.06
N VAL A 212 -33.16 3.99 4.03
CA VAL A 212 -32.25 2.86 3.82
C VAL A 212 -32.69 1.68 4.69
N ASN A 213 -32.89 0.52 4.07
CA ASN A 213 -33.34 -0.71 4.72
C ASN A 213 -32.22 -1.74 4.73
N LEU A 214 -31.92 -2.36 5.87
CA LEU A 214 -30.89 -3.39 6.02
C LEU A 214 -31.51 -4.71 6.50
N GLN A 215 -31.18 -5.81 5.82
CA GLN A 215 -31.55 -7.16 6.25
C GLN A 215 -30.53 -8.23 5.81
N GLN A 216 -30.56 -9.39 6.46
CA GLN A 216 -29.77 -10.57 6.11
C GLN A 216 -28.25 -10.37 6.14
N ASN A 217 -27.66 -9.82 7.22
CA ASN A 217 -26.21 -9.53 7.30
C ASN A 217 -25.77 -8.34 6.45
N SER A 218 -26.62 -7.33 6.31
CA SER A 218 -26.28 -6.14 5.52
C SER A 218 -25.47 -5.12 6.32
N THR A 219 -24.62 -4.36 5.61
CA THR A 219 -23.78 -3.32 6.19
C THR A 219 -23.93 -2.00 5.45
N LEU A 220 -24.11 -0.90 6.18
CA LEU A 220 -24.04 0.45 5.62
C LEU A 220 -22.81 1.16 6.18
N VAL A 221 -21.88 1.56 5.33
CA VAL A 221 -20.70 2.35 5.70
C VAL A 221 -20.88 3.76 5.16
N ALA A 222 -21.34 4.69 6.01
CA ALA A 222 -21.83 5.97 5.52
C ALA A 222 -21.40 7.20 6.33
N ASN A 223 -21.27 8.32 5.61
CA ASN A 223 -21.23 9.67 6.14
C ASN A 223 -22.67 10.21 6.21
N LEU A 224 -23.27 10.25 7.41
CA LEU A 224 -24.67 10.67 7.61
C LEU A 224 -24.83 12.18 7.90
N TRP A 225 -24.35 13.03 7.00
CA TRP A 225 -24.25 14.50 7.23
C TRP A 225 -25.50 15.31 6.84
N GLY A 226 -26.64 14.65 6.58
CA GLY A 226 -27.84 15.27 6.02
C GLY A 226 -29.01 15.46 6.99
N GLU A 227 -29.96 16.30 6.59
CA GLU A 227 -31.29 16.42 7.20
C GLU A 227 -32.12 15.15 6.90
N GLY A 228 -32.37 14.29 7.91
CA GLY A 228 -33.57 13.44 7.93
C GLY A 228 -33.55 12.07 7.22
N THR A 229 -32.39 11.42 7.02
CA THR A 229 -32.38 10.02 6.54
C THR A 229 -33.04 9.09 7.58
N THR A 230 -33.85 8.12 7.11
CA THR A 230 -34.39 7.05 7.94
C THR A 230 -33.70 5.74 7.62
N ILE A 231 -33.18 5.06 8.65
CA ILE A 231 -32.60 3.72 8.52
C ILE A 231 -33.54 2.72 9.19
N ASN A 232 -33.97 1.69 8.48
CA ASN A 232 -34.67 0.55 9.08
C ASN A 232 -33.74 -0.66 9.06
N VAL A 233 -33.57 -1.30 10.21
CA VAL A 233 -32.84 -2.56 10.34
C VAL A 233 -33.84 -3.68 10.64
N ASP A 234 -33.67 -4.82 9.97
CA ASP A 234 -34.47 -6.00 10.26
C ASP A 234 -34.04 -6.58 11.62
N PRO A 235 -34.91 -6.60 12.65
CA PRO A 235 -34.55 -7.10 13.96
C PRO A 235 -34.25 -8.61 13.98
N SER A 236 -34.69 -9.36 12.96
CA SER A 236 -34.47 -10.81 12.89
C SER A 236 -33.09 -11.22 12.36
N THR A 237 -32.34 -10.27 11.78
CA THR A 237 -31.06 -10.53 11.14
C THR A 237 -29.98 -9.60 11.66
N VAL A 238 -28.72 -10.05 11.64
CA VAL A 238 -27.58 -9.22 12.04
C VAL A 238 -27.39 -8.14 11.00
N ASN A 239 -27.25 -6.87 11.38
CA ASN A 239 -27.01 -5.77 10.44
C ASN A 239 -26.12 -4.71 11.09
N THR A 240 -25.25 -4.07 10.31
CA THR A 240 -24.24 -3.15 10.82
C THR A 240 -24.33 -1.77 10.18
N ILE A 241 -24.22 -0.71 10.98
CA ILE A 241 -24.16 0.69 10.52
C ILE A 241 -22.83 1.29 10.97
N TYR A 242 -21.90 1.54 10.05
CA TYR A 242 -20.62 2.20 10.31
C TYR A 242 -20.68 3.70 10.01
N VAL A 243 -20.03 4.50 10.86
CA VAL A 243 -19.80 5.94 10.66
C VAL A 243 -18.31 6.28 10.79
N ASN A 244 -17.84 7.31 10.08
CA ASN A 244 -16.46 7.79 10.12
C ASN A 244 -16.29 8.95 11.12
N ASP A 245 -15.33 8.85 12.05
CA ASP A 245 -15.07 9.88 13.07
C ASP A 245 -14.24 11.07 12.57
N ARG A 246 -13.55 10.93 11.43
CA ARG A 246 -12.59 11.89 10.87
C ARG A 246 -13.18 13.27 10.59
N TYR A 247 -14.50 13.34 10.52
CA TYR A 247 -15.23 14.56 10.23
C TYR A 247 -16.27 14.93 11.29
N ALA A 248 -16.22 14.32 12.47
CA ALA A 248 -17.02 14.74 13.61
C ALA A 248 -16.51 16.12 14.09
N ASN A 249 -17.19 17.20 13.68
CA ASN A 249 -16.89 18.58 14.08
C ASN A 249 -16.90 18.74 15.62
N ASN A 250 -16.11 19.71 16.10
CA ASN A 250 -15.71 19.92 17.51
C ASN A 250 -16.83 20.11 18.56
N ASP A 251 -18.12 20.18 18.20
CA ASP A 251 -19.21 20.54 19.13
C ASP A 251 -20.32 19.46 19.30
N GLY A 252 -20.08 18.22 18.88
CA GLY A 252 -20.98 17.08 19.11
C GLY A 252 -21.74 16.67 17.85
N ASN A 253 -21.36 15.51 17.31
CA ASN A 253 -21.83 14.99 16.03
C ASN A 253 -23.18 14.25 16.19
N ALA A 254 -24.27 15.01 16.36
CA ALA A 254 -25.63 14.46 16.35
C ALA A 254 -26.01 14.06 14.91
N GLN A 255 -26.15 12.76 14.67
CA GLN A 255 -26.62 12.23 13.39
C GLN A 255 -28.09 12.63 13.22
N GLY A 256 -28.44 13.36 12.15
CA GLY A 256 -29.83 13.74 11.85
C GLY A 256 -30.73 12.58 11.40
N THR A 257 -30.36 11.35 11.76
CA THR A 257 -30.90 10.09 11.25
C THR A 257 -31.85 9.46 12.26
N THR A 258 -33.00 9.00 11.79
CA THR A 258 -33.90 8.15 12.59
C THR A 258 -33.61 6.69 12.29
N ILE A 259 -33.41 5.87 13.31
CA ILE A 259 -33.09 4.45 13.14
C ILE A 259 -34.20 3.61 13.75
N ASN A 260 -34.80 2.70 12.99
CA ASN A 260 -35.93 1.87 13.40
C ASN A 260 -35.59 0.39 13.38
N GLY A 261 -36.24 -0.39 14.26
CA GLY A 261 -36.09 -1.84 14.31
C GLY A 261 -34.85 -2.32 15.07
N VAL A 262 -34.21 -1.44 15.85
CA VAL A 262 -32.99 -1.79 16.58
C VAL A 262 -33.26 -2.90 17.59
N SER A 263 -32.41 -3.92 17.58
CA SER A 263 -32.45 -5.10 18.44
C SER A 263 -31.03 -5.50 18.85
N GLU A 264 -30.89 -6.61 19.58
CA GLU A 264 -29.60 -7.23 19.87
C GLU A 264 -28.81 -7.65 18.61
N ASN A 265 -29.46 -7.72 17.44
CA ASN A 265 -28.83 -8.04 16.17
C ASN A 265 -28.33 -6.79 15.41
N THR A 266 -28.50 -5.60 15.98
CA THR A 266 -28.05 -4.35 15.35
C THR A 266 -26.70 -3.91 15.91
N HIS A 267 -25.71 -3.74 15.04
CA HIS A 267 -24.38 -3.26 15.42
C HIS A 267 -24.16 -1.82 14.94
N PHE A 268 -23.61 -0.98 15.81
CA PHE A 268 -23.15 0.36 15.44
C PHE A 268 -21.62 0.36 15.41
N GLY A 269 -21.04 0.67 14.25
CA GLY A 269 -19.61 0.67 14.04
C GLY A 269 -19.02 2.08 13.91
N ILE A 270 -17.76 2.23 14.31
CA ILE A 270 -17.00 3.49 14.23
C ILE A 270 -15.68 3.22 13.51
N LEU A 271 -15.43 3.93 12.42
CA LEU A 271 -14.24 3.79 11.58
C LEU A 271 -13.23 4.90 11.81
N GLY A 272 -11.94 4.56 11.66
CA GLY A 272 -10.86 5.52 11.42
C GLY A 272 -10.37 6.33 12.61
N THR A 273 -10.53 5.81 13.83
CA THR A 273 -10.51 6.66 15.02
C THR A 273 -9.22 7.46 15.21
N SER A 274 -9.35 8.78 15.07
CA SER A 274 -8.45 9.75 15.68
C SER A 274 -8.47 9.69 17.21
N SER A 275 -9.50 9.10 17.81
CA SER A 275 -9.67 8.89 19.26
C SER A 275 -10.61 7.71 19.59
N GLU A 276 -10.21 6.87 20.54
CA GLU A 276 -10.93 5.65 20.95
C GLU A 276 -12.30 5.95 21.60
N PRO A 277 -13.36 5.18 21.32
CA PRO A 277 -14.62 5.26 22.05
C PRO A 277 -14.49 4.69 23.46
N VAL A 278 -14.94 5.45 24.46
CA VAL A 278 -14.77 5.13 25.89
C VAL A 278 -16.08 4.83 26.62
N ALA A 279 -17.22 5.22 26.06
CA ALA A 279 -18.55 4.91 26.61
C ALA A 279 -19.63 4.93 25.52
N ALA A 280 -20.68 4.14 25.67
CA ALA A 280 -21.85 4.12 24.79
C ALA A 280 -23.14 3.95 25.60
N ASP A 281 -23.96 4.99 25.65
CA ASP A 281 -25.07 5.10 26.59
C ASP A 281 -26.41 5.30 25.87
N TYR A 282 -27.40 4.48 26.22
CA TYR A 282 -28.79 4.65 25.79
C TYR A 282 -29.60 5.42 26.83
N THR A 283 -30.34 6.43 26.39
CA THR A 283 -31.29 7.19 27.22
C THR A 283 -32.65 7.25 26.54
N GLN A 284 -33.72 6.85 27.23
CA GLN A 284 -35.06 6.92 26.65
C GLN A 284 -35.54 8.38 26.53
N ASN A 285 -36.06 8.73 25.36
CA ASN A 285 -36.71 10.00 25.05
C ASN A 285 -38.18 10.00 25.54
N SER A 286 -38.79 11.18 25.61
CA SER A 286 -40.18 11.33 26.07
C SER A 286 -41.23 10.71 25.13
N ASP A 287 -40.87 10.48 23.86
CA ASP A 287 -41.73 9.87 22.84
C ASP A 287 -41.62 8.33 22.80
N GLY A 288 -40.76 7.74 23.64
CA GLY A 288 -40.53 6.30 23.72
C GLY A 288 -39.36 5.79 22.87
N SER A 289 -38.81 6.60 21.97
CA SER A 289 -37.53 6.32 21.29
C SER A 289 -36.36 6.40 22.28
N TYR A 290 -35.16 6.03 21.86
CA TYR A 290 -33.94 6.17 22.63
C TYR A 290 -32.95 7.09 21.92
N LYS A 291 -32.11 7.75 22.71
CA LYS A 291 -30.90 8.43 22.26
C LYS A 291 -29.70 7.55 22.61
N LEU A 292 -28.84 7.27 21.63
CA LEU A 292 -27.53 6.63 21.83
C LEU A 292 -26.43 7.68 21.79
N VAL A 293 -25.61 7.78 22.83
CA VAL A 293 -24.45 8.67 22.88
C VAL A 293 -23.18 7.84 23.03
N ILE A 294 -22.27 7.96 22.07
CA ILE A 294 -20.96 7.32 22.07
C ILE A 294 -19.92 8.40 22.38
N SER A 295 -19.23 8.28 23.51
CA SER A 295 -18.20 9.22 23.95
C SER A 295 -16.82 8.77 23.48
N LEU A 296 -16.00 9.71 23.02
CA LEU A 296 -14.62 9.47 22.57
C LEU A 296 -13.60 9.98 23.59
N GLU A 297 -12.39 9.43 23.59
CA GLU A 297 -11.32 9.75 24.54
C GLU A 297 -10.90 11.23 24.53
N ASP A 298 -10.95 11.88 23.37
CA ASP A 298 -10.62 13.31 23.22
C ASP A 298 -11.71 14.27 23.70
N GLY A 299 -12.81 13.75 24.26
CA GLY A 299 -13.93 14.52 24.77
C GLY A 299 -15.02 14.83 23.74
N ARG A 300 -14.88 14.40 22.47
CA ARG A 300 -15.96 14.45 21.48
C ARG A 300 -16.99 13.33 21.72
N SER A 301 -18.13 13.42 21.03
CA SER A 301 -19.15 12.36 21.04
C SER A 301 -19.89 12.24 19.71
N ILE A 302 -20.28 11.01 19.37
CA ILE A 302 -21.22 10.68 18.28
C ILE A 302 -22.58 10.42 18.91
N THR A 303 -23.63 11.10 18.45
CA THR A 303 -24.98 10.96 19.03
C THR A 303 -25.99 10.55 17.98
N TYR A 304 -26.75 9.49 18.24
CA TYR A 304 -27.97 9.15 17.50
C TYR A 304 -29.18 9.58 18.33
N PRO A 305 -29.89 10.66 17.94
CA PRO A 305 -30.92 11.27 18.76
C PRO A 305 -32.22 10.45 18.82
N THR A 306 -32.53 9.69 17.76
CA THR A 306 -33.80 8.98 17.60
C THR A 306 -33.57 7.54 17.13
N VAL A 307 -33.54 6.62 18.10
CA VAL A 307 -33.39 5.18 17.90
C VAL A 307 -34.65 4.47 18.40
N ASN A 308 -35.44 3.94 17.48
CA ASN A 308 -36.64 3.17 17.75
C ASN A 308 -36.32 1.67 17.81
N MET A 309 -36.60 1.08 18.97
CA MET A 309 -36.35 -0.32 19.25
C MET A 309 -37.39 -1.22 18.57
N ALA A 310 -36.99 -2.45 18.26
CA ALA A 310 -37.89 -3.49 17.80
C ALA A 310 -38.97 -3.80 18.85
N SER A 311 -40.14 -4.28 18.41
CA SER A 311 -41.24 -4.59 19.32
C SER A 311 -40.80 -5.63 20.36
N GLY A 312 -40.96 -5.29 21.65
CA GLY A 312 -40.58 -6.18 22.76
C GLY A 312 -39.10 -6.15 23.15
N TYR A 313 -38.27 -5.33 22.50
CA TYR A 313 -36.87 -5.14 22.86
C TYR A 313 -36.65 -3.86 23.68
N THR A 314 -35.69 -3.90 24.60
CA THR A 314 -35.28 -2.75 25.43
C THR A 314 -33.76 -2.81 25.56
N PRO A 315 -33.04 -1.76 25.15
CA PRO A 315 -31.58 -1.78 25.16
C PRO A 315 -31.03 -1.70 26.59
N PRO A 316 -29.77 -2.12 26.81
CA PRO A 316 -29.06 -1.84 28.05
C PRO A 316 -28.84 -0.33 28.19
N ALA A 317 -28.77 0.16 29.43
CA ALA A 317 -28.41 1.57 29.68
C ALA A 317 -26.99 1.90 29.18
N HIS A 318 -26.09 0.91 29.24
CA HIS A 318 -24.70 0.99 28.79
C HIS A 318 -24.41 -0.16 27.82
N ALA A 319 -24.09 0.17 26.58
CA ALA A 319 -23.67 -0.81 25.57
C ALA A 319 -22.17 -1.11 25.73
N GLN A 320 -21.76 -2.29 25.24
CA GLN A 320 -20.36 -2.68 25.23
C GLN A 320 -19.63 -2.10 24.02
N ILE A 321 -18.33 -1.87 24.19
CA ILE A 321 -17.44 -1.41 23.12
C ILE A 321 -16.45 -2.55 22.89
N ALA A 322 -16.39 -3.03 21.65
CA ALA A 322 -15.48 -4.06 21.20
C ALA A 322 -14.67 -3.57 20.01
N ALA A 323 -13.44 -4.08 19.85
CA ALA A 323 -12.72 -3.90 18.60
C ALA A 323 -13.39 -4.74 17.51
N ASP A 324 -13.49 -4.19 16.29
CA ASP A 324 -14.17 -4.86 15.17
C ASP A 324 -13.29 -5.90 14.44
N GLY A 325 -12.03 -6.05 14.86
CA GLY A 325 -11.02 -6.90 14.22
C GLY A 325 -10.21 -6.19 13.13
N THR A 326 -10.48 -4.91 12.89
CA THR A 326 -9.75 -3.99 12.01
C THR A 326 -9.22 -2.80 12.82
N THR A 327 -9.21 -1.58 12.28
CA THR A 327 -8.87 -0.34 12.98
C THR A 327 -10.09 0.36 13.59
N GLY A 328 -11.26 -0.28 13.56
CA GLY A 328 -12.53 0.29 14.03
C GLY A 328 -13.06 -0.36 15.31
N TRP A 329 -14.25 0.10 15.70
CA TRP A 329 -14.92 -0.30 16.94
C TRP A 329 -16.39 -0.65 16.68
N LEU A 330 -16.92 -1.60 17.43
CA LEU A 330 -18.33 -1.98 17.47
C LEU A 330 -18.95 -1.64 18.82
N ILE A 331 -20.13 -1.05 18.78
CA ILE A 331 -21.00 -0.86 19.92
C ILE A 331 -21.99 -2.02 19.94
N GLU A 332 -21.79 -2.94 20.88
CA GLU A 332 -22.52 -4.20 20.99
C GLU A 332 -23.50 -4.19 22.17
N ASP A 333 -24.64 -4.86 21.99
CA ASP A 333 -25.48 -5.28 23.10
C ASP A 333 -25.36 -6.80 23.31
N GLN A 334 -24.72 -7.21 24.41
CA GLN A 334 -24.62 -8.62 24.78
C GLN A 334 -25.79 -9.11 25.65
N SER A 335 -26.89 -8.36 25.72
CA SER A 335 -28.08 -8.80 26.44
C SER A 335 -28.64 -10.09 25.82
N THR A 336 -28.73 -11.16 26.62
CA THR A 336 -29.15 -12.48 26.15
C THR A 336 -30.66 -12.72 26.28
N VAL A 337 -31.47 -11.66 26.40
CA VAL A 337 -32.92 -11.79 26.60
C VAL A 337 -33.68 -11.16 25.43
N PRO A 338 -33.79 -11.87 24.28
CA PRO A 338 -34.74 -11.50 23.23
C PRO A 338 -36.17 -11.56 23.78
N GLY A 339 -36.98 -10.55 23.52
CA GLY A 339 -38.37 -10.52 23.97
C GLY A 339 -39.29 -11.52 23.25
N SER A 340 -38.98 -11.94 22.02
CA SER A 340 -39.83 -12.79 21.19
C SER A 340 -39.16 -13.15 19.86
N SER A 341 -39.72 -14.11 19.11
CA SER A 341 -39.44 -14.26 17.68
C SER A 341 -39.85 -12.98 16.94
N TYR A 342 -38.90 -12.28 16.32
CA TYR A 342 -39.17 -11.04 15.56
C TYR A 342 -40.04 -11.25 14.31
N THR A 343 -40.51 -12.47 14.05
CA THR A 343 -41.37 -12.85 12.92
C THR A 343 -42.68 -12.06 12.82
N ASP A 344 -43.21 -11.59 13.95
CA ASP A 344 -44.45 -10.79 14.00
C ASP A 344 -44.18 -9.28 14.01
N ASP A 345 -42.91 -8.86 14.03
CA ASP A 345 -42.53 -7.46 13.96
C ASP A 345 -42.86 -6.90 12.55
N THR A 346 -43.49 -5.73 12.49
CA THR A 346 -43.95 -5.15 11.23
C THR A 346 -42.79 -4.74 10.32
N THR A 347 -41.67 -4.30 10.90
CA THR A 347 -40.44 -3.99 10.15
C THR A 347 -39.90 -5.28 9.52
N HIS A 348 -39.79 -6.35 10.30
CA HIS A 348 -39.34 -7.65 9.80
C HIS A 348 -40.22 -8.16 8.65
N GLN A 349 -41.55 -8.21 8.82
CA GLN A 349 -42.47 -8.70 7.78
C GLN A 349 -42.39 -7.90 6.48
N THR A 350 -42.23 -6.58 6.60
CA THR A 350 -42.08 -5.69 5.44
C THR A 350 -40.77 -5.99 4.70
N LEU A 351 -39.65 -6.09 5.41
CA LEU A 351 -38.35 -6.36 4.82
C LEU A 351 -38.26 -7.77 4.22
N ALA A 352 -38.82 -8.77 4.88
CA ALA A 352 -38.92 -10.14 4.38
C ALA A 352 -39.76 -10.25 3.09
N GLN A 353 -40.84 -9.46 2.98
CA GLN A 353 -41.61 -9.39 1.74
C GLN A 353 -40.81 -8.75 0.61
N ILE A 354 -40.05 -7.68 0.87
CA ILE A 354 -39.15 -7.05 -0.12
C ILE A 354 -38.13 -8.06 -0.66
N ALA A 355 -37.56 -8.91 0.22
CA ALA A 355 -36.65 -9.96 -0.21
C ALA A 355 -37.33 -11.01 -1.11
N THR A 356 -38.54 -11.43 -0.74
CA THR A 356 -39.35 -12.38 -1.53
C THR A 356 -39.72 -11.82 -2.91
N ASP A 357 -40.11 -10.55 -2.97
CA ASP A 357 -40.46 -9.88 -4.22
C ASP A 357 -39.21 -9.73 -5.12
N THR A 358 -38.06 -9.45 -4.52
CA THR A 358 -36.77 -9.36 -5.21
C THR A 358 -36.39 -10.67 -5.93
N ASP A 359 -36.62 -11.81 -5.29
CA ASP A 359 -36.34 -13.14 -5.86
C ASP A 359 -37.22 -13.47 -7.06
N THR A 360 -38.47 -13.00 -7.05
CA THR A 360 -39.45 -13.33 -8.11
C THR A 360 -39.47 -12.33 -9.26
N THR A 361 -38.96 -11.11 -9.05
CA THR A 361 -38.94 -10.04 -10.06
C THR A 361 -38.07 -10.43 -11.26
N GLY A 362 -38.66 -10.35 -12.47
CA GLY A 362 -37.99 -10.71 -13.72
C GLY A 362 -37.89 -12.23 -14.00
N ALA A 363 -38.49 -13.09 -13.16
CA ALA A 363 -38.47 -14.54 -13.37
C ALA A 363 -39.14 -14.93 -14.70
N GLY A 364 -38.38 -15.54 -15.62
CA GLY A 364 -38.88 -16.05 -16.90
C GLY A 364 -38.40 -15.30 -18.16
N ILE A 365 -37.63 -14.21 -18.01
CA ILE A 365 -36.95 -13.56 -19.14
C ILE A 365 -35.73 -14.42 -19.52
N ALA A 366 -35.69 -14.89 -20.78
CA ALA A 366 -34.58 -15.70 -21.31
C ALA A 366 -33.31 -14.86 -21.46
N ALA A 367 -32.14 -15.48 -21.29
CA ALA A 367 -30.86 -14.76 -21.20
C ALA A 367 -29.89 -15.07 -22.34
N SER A 368 -29.22 -14.02 -22.84
CA SER A 368 -27.91 -14.13 -23.50
C SER A 368 -26.80 -14.36 -22.46
N SER A 369 -25.82 -15.19 -22.80
CA SER A 369 -24.61 -15.42 -21.98
C SER A 369 -23.35 -14.84 -22.59
N ASP A 370 -23.45 -14.12 -23.71
CA ASP A 370 -22.28 -13.64 -24.44
C ASP A 370 -22.07 -12.17 -24.07
N GLY A 371 -21.00 -11.91 -23.31
CA GLY A 371 -20.58 -10.55 -22.96
C GLY A 371 -19.92 -9.87 -24.14
N HIS A 372 -19.98 -8.55 -24.18
CA HIS A 372 -19.41 -7.77 -25.27
C HIS A 372 -18.48 -6.69 -24.76
N ASN A 373 -17.26 -6.67 -25.30
CA ASN A 373 -16.27 -5.62 -25.07
C ASN A 373 -16.20 -4.77 -26.34
N TYR A 374 -16.89 -3.63 -26.36
CA TYR A 374 -16.83 -2.75 -27.53
C TYR A 374 -15.70 -1.74 -27.34
N HIS A 375 -14.53 -2.04 -27.92
CA HIS A 375 -13.56 -1.04 -28.36
C HIS A 375 -13.60 -0.96 -29.90
N GLU A 376 -14.81 -0.86 -30.44
CA GLU A 376 -14.96 -0.67 -31.88
C GLU A 376 -15.02 0.83 -32.16
N HIS A 377 -13.94 1.34 -32.74
CA HIS A 377 -13.95 2.56 -33.54
C HIS A 377 -14.94 2.32 -34.69
N ASP A 378 -16.24 2.51 -34.42
CA ASP A 378 -17.31 2.39 -35.43
C ASP A 378 -17.14 3.45 -36.54
N GLY A 379 -16.25 4.42 -36.29
CA GLY A 379 -15.87 5.49 -37.19
C GLY A 379 -17.04 6.43 -37.48
N SER A 380 -18.14 6.30 -36.74
CA SER A 380 -19.40 6.90 -37.10
C SER A 380 -19.34 8.40 -36.90
N TRP A 381 -18.89 8.87 -35.74
CA TRP A 381 -18.71 10.29 -35.41
C TRP A 381 -17.45 10.43 -34.56
N ARG A 382 -16.42 11.13 -35.07
CA ARG A 382 -15.12 11.24 -34.39
C ARG A 382 -14.56 12.66 -34.40
N TRP A 383 -14.04 13.06 -33.25
CA TRP A 383 -13.27 14.28 -33.06
C TRP A 383 -11.82 14.02 -33.45
N VAL A 384 -11.25 14.92 -34.24
CA VAL A 384 -9.84 14.86 -34.67
C VAL A 384 -9.14 16.12 -34.22
N GLY A 385 -8.04 15.93 -33.49
CA GLY A 385 -7.20 17.01 -32.98
C GLY A 385 -6.31 17.67 -34.06
N PRO A 386 -5.57 18.71 -33.69
CA PRO A 386 -4.81 19.53 -34.62
C PRO A 386 -3.55 18.79 -35.11
N THR A 387 -3.18 19.00 -36.38
CA THR A 387 -1.99 18.38 -36.99
C THR A 387 -0.66 18.99 -36.51
N SER A 388 -0.68 20.14 -35.83
CA SER A 388 0.50 20.86 -35.34
C SER A 388 0.53 21.03 -33.81
N GLY A 389 -0.32 20.30 -33.08
CA GLY A 389 -0.54 20.49 -31.64
C GLY A 389 -1.43 21.69 -31.30
N GLY A 390 -1.86 21.78 -30.05
CA GLY A 390 -2.80 22.81 -29.59
C GLY A 390 -3.32 22.61 -28.17
N ASP A 391 -4.14 23.56 -27.72
CA ASP A 391 -4.90 23.53 -26.46
C ASP A 391 -6.13 22.63 -26.64
N TRP A 392 -6.36 21.68 -25.72
CA TRP A 392 -7.58 20.88 -25.69
C TRP A 392 -8.84 21.75 -25.57
N SER A 393 -8.72 22.86 -24.85
CA SER A 393 -9.80 23.77 -24.49
C SER A 393 -10.22 24.72 -25.62
N ASP A 394 -9.44 24.82 -26.71
CA ASP A 394 -9.74 25.67 -27.85
C ASP A 394 -10.53 24.90 -28.92
N PRO A 395 -11.82 25.23 -29.15
CA PRO A 395 -12.65 24.56 -30.16
C PRO A 395 -12.06 24.59 -31.59
N ASN A 396 -11.17 25.54 -31.90
CA ASN A 396 -10.53 25.63 -33.22
C ASN A 396 -9.52 24.50 -33.48
N ASN A 397 -9.05 23.84 -32.42
CA ASN A 397 -8.13 22.71 -32.53
C ASN A 397 -8.85 21.40 -32.87
N TRP A 398 -10.19 21.42 -32.91
CA TRP A 398 -11.01 20.24 -33.04
C TRP A 398 -11.91 20.29 -34.26
N ALA A 399 -12.01 19.14 -34.93
CA ALA A 399 -12.95 18.93 -36.03
C ALA A 399 -13.70 17.62 -35.81
N LEU A 400 -15.03 17.69 -35.81
CA LEU A 400 -15.91 16.54 -35.79
C LEU A 400 -16.15 16.02 -37.21
N TYR A 401 -16.02 14.72 -37.42
CA TYR A 401 -16.23 14.04 -38.70
C TYR A 401 -17.24 12.91 -38.57
N ASP A 402 -18.11 12.74 -39.56
CA ASP A 402 -19.00 11.59 -39.68
C ASP A 402 -18.32 10.33 -40.28
N SER A 403 -19.11 9.26 -40.43
CA SER A 403 -18.73 7.95 -40.97
C SER A 403 -18.25 8.01 -42.41
N SER A 404 -18.69 9.04 -43.12
CA SER A 404 -18.33 9.32 -44.51
C SER A 404 -17.17 10.32 -44.61
N ASN A 405 -16.54 10.67 -43.48
CA ASN A 405 -15.44 11.63 -43.38
C ASN A 405 -15.82 13.06 -43.78
N ASN A 406 -17.10 13.43 -43.66
CA ASN A 406 -17.54 14.80 -43.82
C ASN A 406 -17.38 15.55 -42.49
N ARG A 407 -16.90 16.79 -42.55
CA ARG A 407 -16.80 17.66 -41.37
C ARG A 407 -18.20 18.11 -40.95
N ILE A 408 -18.52 17.92 -39.68
CA ILE A 408 -19.77 18.34 -39.05
C ILE A 408 -19.53 19.67 -38.31
N PRO A 409 -20.32 20.73 -38.58
CA PRO A 409 -20.27 21.95 -37.77
C PRO A 409 -20.79 21.68 -36.36
N THR A 410 -19.95 21.89 -35.35
CA THR A 410 -20.27 21.60 -33.94
C THR A 410 -21.26 22.60 -33.35
N GLU A 411 -21.31 23.81 -33.91
CA GLU A 411 -22.32 24.84 -33.65
C GLU A 411 -23.74 24.43 -34.02
N ASP A 412 -23.90 23.52 -35.00
CA ASP A 412 -25.21 22.98 -35.38
C ASP A 412 -25.73 21.94 -34.37
N ILE A 413 -24.83 21.36 -33.56
CA ILE A 413 -25.15 20.33 -32.54
C ILE A 413 -25.36 21.00 -31.17
N THR A 414 -24.36 21.74 -30.72
CA THR A 414 -24.30 22.25 -29.34
C THR A 414 -24.71 23.73 -29.21
N GLY A 415 -25.00 24.40 -30.33
CA GLY A 415 -25.34 25.82 -30.38
C GLY A 415 -24.15 26.78 -30.26
N SER A 416 -22.92 26.26 -30.12
CA SER A 416 -21.65 27.01 -30.05
C SER A 416 -20.51 26.13 -30.58
N PRO A 417 -19.35 26.67 -30.97
CA PRO A 417 -18.14 25.86 -31.11
C PRO A 417 -17.85 25.10 -29.81
N ALA A 418 -17.64 23.79 -29.91
CA ALA A 418 -17.43 22.88 -28.78
C ALA A 418 -16.11 22.11 -28.93
N ILE A 419 -15.64 21.59 -27.80
CA ILE A 419 -14.49 20.67 -27.69
C ILE A 419 -14.99 19.24 -27.47
N PRO A 420 -14.15 18.20 -27.60
CA PRO A 420 -14.59 16.81 -27.46
C PRO A 420 -15.25 16.53 -26.11
N GLN A 421 -14.68 17.00 -24.99
CA GLN A 421 -15.25 16.77 -23.65
C GLN A 421 -16.57 17.52 -23.37
N ALA A 422 -17.00 18.42 -24.27
CA ALA A 422 -18.34 19.02 -24.17
C ALA A 422 -19.43 18.02 -24.55
N GLU A 423 -19.07 16.96 -25.28
CA GLU A 423 -19.93 15.84 -25.64
C GLU A 423 -19.43 14.60 -24.92
N GLN A 424 -20.27 13.97 -24.09
CA GLN A 424 -19.87 12.74 -23.37
C GLN A 424 -19.54 11.56 -24.34
N ASN A 425 -19.78 11.73 -25.66
CA ASN A 425 -19.79 10.68 -26.71
C ASN A 425 -18.51 10.62 -27.51
N ALA A 426 -17.60 11.51 -27.21
CA ALA A 426 -16.54 11.84 -28.14
C ALA A 426 -15.58 10.67 -28.30
N ASP A 427 -15.53 10.11 -29.51
CA ASP A 427 -14.38 9.36 -29.99
C ASP A 427 -13.33 10.38 -30.38
N VAL A 428 -12.23 10.41 -29.63
CA VAL A 428 -11.20 11.43 -29.79
C VAL A 428 -9.94 10.83 -30.37
N ASN A 429 -9.54 11.34 -31.53
CA ASN A 429 -8.25 11.07 -32.12
C ASN A 429 -7.30 12.23 -31.84
N VAL A 430 -6.27 11.98 -31.03
CA VAL A 430 -5.09 12.84 -30.93
C VAL A 430 -4.11 12.39 -32.02
N GLY A 431 -4.04 13.18 -33.08
CA GLY A 431 -3.36 12.81 -34.32
C GLY A 431 -4.21 11.90 -35.21
N TYR A 432 -3.55 11.13 -36.08
CA TYR A 432 -4.20 10.20 -36.99
C TYR A 432 -3.29 9.02 -37.31
N SER A 433 -3.88 7.89 -37.69
CA SER A 433 -3.15 6.68 -38.07
C SER A 433 -2.17 6.95 -39.21
N GLY A 434 -0.88 6.64 -38.98
CA GLY A 434 0.19 6.88 -39.96
C GLY A 434 0.68 8.33 -40.02
N SER A 435 0.38 9.15 -39.01
CA SER A 435 1.03 10.45 -38.83
C SER A 435 2.55 10.28 -38.75
N THR A 436 3.27 11.24 -39.33
CA THR A 436 4.74 11.36 -39.26
C THR A 436 5.18 12.72 -38.74
N THR A 437 4.22 13.57 -38.36
CA THR A 437 4.47 14.93 -37.91
C THR A 437 4.18 15.00 -36.41
N PRO A 438 5.20 15.33 -35.59
CA PRO A 438 5.01 15.51 -34.16
C PRO A 438 3.90 16.51 -33.84
N SER A 439 2.93 16.09 -33.03
CA SER A 439 1.87 16.96 -32.52
C SER A 439 1.71 16.78 -31.01
N THR A 440 1.41 17.85 -30.28
CA THR A 440 1.14 17.79 -28.84
C THR A 440 -0.15 18.53 -28.53
N VAL A 441 -1.12 17.81 -27.98
CA VAL A 441 -2.37 18.38 -27.46
C VAL A 441 -2.28 18.44 -25.94
N VAL A 442 -2.56 19.60 -25.36
CA VAL A 442 -2.43 19.83 -23.92
C VAL A 442 -3.81 19.98 -23.27
N VAL A 443 -4.12 19.15 -22.27
CA VAL A 443 -5.27 19.30 -21.37
C VAL A 443 -4.81 20.05 -20.13
N ASN A 444 -5.21 21.30 -19.96
CA ASN A 444 -4.73 22.20 -18.91
C ASN A 444 -5.85 22.80 -18.04
N ALA A 445 -7.11 22.56 -18.40
CA ALA A 445 -8.29 22.88 -17.61
C ALA A 445 -9.03 21.59 -17.22
N PRO A 446 -9.66 21.52 -16.05
CA PRO A 446 -10.40 20.34 -15.64
C PRO A 446 -11.69 20.21 -16.46
N TYR A 447 -11.91 19.00 -16.99
CA TYR A 447 -13.16 18.63 -17.64
C TYR A 447 -13.68 17.34 -17.01
N TYR A 448 -14.79 17.46 -16.29
CA TYR A 448 -15.34 16.36 -15.48
C TYR A 448 -16.18 15.36 -16.29
N ASN A 449 -16.35 15.60 -17.59
CA ASN A 449 -17.03 14.66 -18.48
C ASN A 449 -16.03 13.59 -18.94
N GLN A 450 -16.44 12.33 -18.84
CA GLN A 450 -15.72 11.20 -19.40
C GLN A 450 -15.88 11.16 -20.93
N LEU A 451 -14.78 10.88 -21.65
CA LEU A 451 -14.79 10.60 -23.09
C LEU A 451 -15.20 9.15 -23.33
N ARG A 452 -15.82 8.90 -24.48
CA ARG A 452 -16.13 7.53 -24.92
C ARG A 452 -14.87 6.74 -25.24
N SER A 453 -14.05 7.30 -26.11
CA SER A 453 -12.80 6.65 -26.52
C SER A 453 -11.74 7.70 -26.79
N LEU A 454 -10.52 7.37 -26.40
CA LEU A 454 -9.34 8.14 -26.71
C LEU A 454 -8.37 7.29 -27.52
N SER A 455 -8.07 7.73 -28.74
CA SER A 455 -7.00 7.18 -29.57
C SER A 455 -5.86 8.19 -29.66
N VAL A 456 -4.69 7.84 -29.14
CA VAL A 456 -3.46 8.62 -29.34
C VAL A 456 -2.58 7.91 -30.37
N TRP A 457 -2.45 8.51 -31.55
CA TRP A 457 -1.75 7.90 -32.68
C TRP A 457 -0.25 8.19 -32.68
N GLN A 458 0.49 7.52 -33.57
CA GLN A 458 1.94 7.66 -33.69
C GLN A 458 2.36 9.14 -33.87
N ASP A 459 3.55 9.48 -33.37
CA ASP A 459 4.09 10.85 -33.37
C ASP A 459 3.16 11.91 -32.75
N SER A 460 2.13 11.51 -32.02
CA SER A 460 1.19 12.42 -31.38
C SER A 460 1.26 12.25 -29.87
N THR A 461 1.18 13.36 -29.15
CA THR A 461 1.28 13.43 -27.70
C THR A 461 0.02 14.05 -27.12
N LEU A 462 -0.60 13.38 -26.15
CA LEU A 462 -1.58 13.98 -25.24
C LEU A 462 -0.87 14.28 -23.91
N LYS A 463 -0.84 15.55 -23.49
CA LYS A 463 -0.27 15.95 -22.20
C LYS A 463 -1.36 16.51 -21.28
N ILE A 464 -1.55 15.91 -20.11
CA ILE A 464 -2.55 16.28 -19.11
C ILE A 464 -1.84 16.99 -17.95
N THR A 465 -2.14 18.29 -17.79
CA THR A 465 -1.61 19.19 -16.75
C THR A 465 -2.72 19.85 -15.94
N ALA A 466 -3.98 19.54 -16.25
CA ALA A 466 -5.14 20.09 -15.56
C ALA A 466 -5.06 19.83 -14.05
N ASN A 467 -5.43 20.85 -13.28
CA ASN A 467 -5.49 20.78 -11.83
C ASN A 467 -6.89 21.15 -11.36
N TYR A 468 -7.20 20.77 -10.13
CA TYR A 468 -8.42 21.14 -9.44
C TYR A 468 -8.63 22.66 -9.39
N GLN A 469 -9.87 23.08 -9.53
CA GLN A 469 -10.28 24.49 -9.45
C GLN A 469 -11.13 24.75 -8.21
N ASN A 470 -11.04 25.99 -7.69
CA ASN A 470 -11.88 26.49 -6.59
C ASN A 470 -11.83 25.67 -5.29
N GLY A 471 -10.74 24.93 -5.04
CA GLY A 471 -10.58 24.10 -3.85
C GLY A 471 -11.41 22.80 -3.84
N SER A 472 -12.08 22.46 -4.95
CA SER A 472 -12.71 21.15 -5.13
C SER A 472 -11.65 20.08 -5.35
N SER A 473 -11.65 18.99 -4.59
CA SER A 473 -10.80 17.81 -4.83
C SER A 473 -11.57 16.65 -5.44
N ASP A 474 -12.82 16.89 -5.82
CA ASP A 474 -13.77 15.83 -6.18
C ASP A 474 -13.76 15.61 -7.70
N GLY A 475 -13.79 14.34 -8.11
CA GLY A 475 -13.81 13.91 -9.50
C GLY A 475 -12.45 13.88 -10.22
N TYR A 476 -12.47 13.44 -11.48
CA TYR A 476 -11.33 13.38 -12.38
C TYR A 476 -11.18 14.68 -13.19
N VAL A 477 -9.95 15.19 -13.33
CA VAL A 477 -9.68 16.38 -14.18
C VAL A 477 -9.64 16.04 -15.67
N PHE A 478 -9.44 14.76 -15.96
CA PHE A 478 -9.55 14.15 -17.29
C PHE A 478 -9.99 12.69 -17.11
N ALA A 479 -10.96 12.27 -17.90
CA ALA A 479 -11.54 10.94 -17.84
C ALA A 479 -11.85 10.41 -19.24
N SER A 480 -11.58 9.13 -19.47
CA SER A 480 -11.98 8.38 -20.67
C SER A 480 -12.41 6.99 -20.25
N ALA A 481 -13.48 6.46 -20.82
CA ALA A 481 -13.98 5.11 -20.52
C ALA A 481 -13.08 4.01 -21.10
N GLY A 482 -12.39 4.32 -22.19
CA GLY A 482 -11.35 3.47 -22.76
C GLY A 482 -10.34 4.28 -23.56
N PHE A 483 -9.18 3.68 -23.83
CA PHE A 483 -8.19 4.30 -24.72
C PHE A 483 -7.34 3.28 -25.48
N GLU A 484 -6.92 3.68 -26.67
CA GLU A 484 -5.81 3.05 -27.38
C GLU A 484 -4.68 4.06 -27.54
N ASN A 485 -3.46 3.62 -27.27
CA ASN A 485 -2.30 4.46 -27.39
C ASN A 485 -1.25 3.76 -28.25
N TYR A 486 -0.94 4.39 -29.38
CA TYR A 486 0.18 4.11 -30.26
C TYR A 486 1.19 5.28 -30.30
N GLY A 487 0.90 6.36 -29.59
CA GLY A 487 1.72 7.58 -29.48
C GLY A 487 2.27 7.76 -28.07
N THR A 488 2.07 8.95 -27.50
CA THR A 488 2.50 9.30 -26.14
C THR A 488 1.38 9.95 -25.33
N ILE A 489 1.12 9.44 -24.13
CA ILE A 489 0.28 10.08 -23.11
C ILE A 489 1.19 10.49 -21.95
N ILE A 490 1.09 11.74 -21.50
CA ILE A 490 1.82 12.28 -20.34
C ILE A 490 0.82 12.82 -19.33
N VAL A 491 0.78 12.25 -18.14
CA VAL A 491 0.04 12.78 -16.98
C VAL A 491 1.04 13.51 -16.08
N ASP A 492 0.95 14.83 -16.05
CA ASP A 492 1.82 15.75 -15.31
C ASP A 492 0.97 16.65 -14.40
N THR A 493 0.29 16.00 -13.46
CA THR A 493 -0.59 16.64 -12.48
C THR A 493 -0.73 15.75 -11.26
N SER A 494 -0.93 16.36 -10.08
CA SER A 494 -1.24 15.62 -8.86
C SER A 494 -2.72 15.21 -8.76
N ALA A 495 -3.59 15.76 -9.63
CA ALA A 495 -5.02 15.52 -9.59
C ALA A 495 -5.42 14.13 -10.12
N LYS A 496 -6.65 13.69 -9.81
CA LYS A 496 -7.17 12.40 -10.29
C LYS A 496 -7.37 12.40 -11.80
N VAL A 497 -6.88 11.35 -12.46
CA VAL A 497 -7.05 11.10 -13.90
C VAL A 497 -7.50 9.66 -14.11
N GLU A 498 -8.54 9.49 -14.92
CA GLU A 498 -9.09 8.18 -15.24
C GLU A 498 -8.77 7.81 -16.70
N LEU A 499 -8.11 6.66 -16.86
CA LEU A 499 -7.75 6.07 -18.15
C LEU A 499 -8.54 4.76 -18.42
N GLY A 500 -9.78 4.70 -17.91
CA GLY A 500 -10.81 3.77 -18.33
C GLY A 500 -10.56 2.29 -18.02
N GLY A 501 -11.60 1.47 -18.25
CA GLY A 501 -11.57 0.03 -18.06
C GLY A 501 -11.17 -0.77 -19.32
N ILE A 502 -11.17 -0.17 -20.50
CA ILE A 502 -10.77 -0.86 -21.74
C ILE A 502 -9.58 -0.13 -22.34
N ASN A 503 -8.40 -0.76 -22.29
CA ASN A 503 -7.19 -0.13 -22.80
C ASN A 503 -6.35 -1.04 -23.70
N SER A 504 -5.69 -0.41 -24.67
CA SER A 504 -4.64 -1.00 -25.51
C SER A 504 -3.43 -0.06 -25.50
N GLN A 505 -2.47 -0.36 -24.64
CA GLN A 505 -1.27 0.45 -24.44
C GLN A 505 -0.10 -0.14 -25.24
N SER A 506 0.13 0.39 -26.44
CA SER A 506 1.25 0.01 -27.32
C SER A 506 2.30 1.12 -27.47
N GLY A 507 1.94 2.36 -27.13
CA GLY A 507 2.80 3.55 -27.15
C GLY A 507 3.49 3.79 -25.80
N THR A 508 3.71 5.06 -25.46
CA THR A 508 4.29 5.49 -24.18
C THR A 508 3.24 6.15 -23.31
N LEU A 509 3.13 5.73 -22.05
CA LEU A 509 2.34 6.39 -21.00
C LEU A 509 3.31 6.84 -19.92
N THR A 510 3.38 8.13 -19.64
CA THR A 510 4.25 8.69 -18.59
C THR A 510 3.40 9.34 -17.51
N ILE A 511 3.60 8.94 -16.26
CA ILE A 511 2.91 9.47 -15.09
C ILE A 511 3.97 10.14 -14.21
N MET A 512 3.76 11.43 -13.91
CA MET A 512 4.73 12.26 -13.19
C MET A 512 4.06 12.99 -12.03
N ASN A 513 4.73 13.04 -10.88
CA ASN A 513 4.28 13.79 -9.70
C ASN A 513 2.84 13.46 -9.27
N ASN A 514 2.42 12.21 -9.49
CA ASN A 514 1.08 11.73 -9.24
C ASN A 514 1.14 10.49 -8.35
N ASP A 515 0.63 10.60 -7.13
CA ASP A 515 0.75 9.56 -6.12
C ASP A 515 -0.55 8.76 -6.02
N GLY A 516 -0.72 7.75 -6.89
CA GLY A 516 -1.86 6.83 -6.86
C GLY A 516 -3.18 7.41 -7.38
N ASN A 517 -3.16 8.57 -8.05
CA ASN A 517 -4.35 9.27 -8.53
C ASN A 517 -4.67 8.98 -10.02
N VAL A 518 -3.81 8.24 -10.74
CA VAL A 518 -4.14 7.68 -12.05
C VAL A 518 -4.80 6.32 -11.88
N VAL A 519 -6.03 6.19 -12.35
CA VAL A 519 -6.82 4.96 -12.21
C VAL A 519 -7.21 4.36 -13.55
N PHE A 520 -7.42 3.04 -13.52
CA PHE A 520 -7.97 2.24 -14.60
C PHE A 520 -9.11 1.44 -13.98
N ASP A 521 -10.32 1.51 -14.52
CA ASP A 521 -11.53 0.98 -13.84
C ASP A 521 -11.51 -0.54 -13.73
N ASN A 522 -10.83 -1.19 -14.68
CA ASN A 522 -10.57 -2.61 -14.65
C ASN A 522 -9.38 -2.98 -13.73
N GLY A 523 -8.66 -2.01 -13.17
CA GLY A 523 -7.45 -2.27 -12.38
C GLY A 523 -6.35 -2.94 -13.19
N GLN A 524 -6.32 -2.75 -14.51
CA GLN A 524 -5.35 -3.38 -15.41
C GLN A 524 -4.86 -2.43 -16.51
N VAL A 525 -3.55 -2.51 -16.80
CA VAL A 525 -2.92 -1.90 -17.96
C VAL A 525 -2.48 -3.00 -18.94
N ASN A 526 -3.15 -3.07 -20.09
CA ASN A 526 -2.82 -3.93 -21.24
C ASN A 526 -1.68 -3.32 -22.04
N ASN A 527 -0.47 -3.45 -21.50
CA ASN A 527 0.74 -2.89 -22.06
C ASN A 527 1.32 -3.82 -23.15
N GLY A 528 0.55 -4.10 -24.20
CA GLY A 528 0.79 -5.08 -25.28
C GLY A 528 2.01 -4.83 -26.19
N GLY A 529 3.12 -4.39 -25.61
CA GLY A 529 4.37 -3.98 -26.26
C GLY A 529 4.81 -2.55 -25.90
N GLY A 530 3.95 -1.78 -25.22
CA GLY A 530 4.19 -0.39 -24.87
C GLY A 530 5.14 -0.16 -23.69
N THR A 531 5.26 1.11 -23.30
CA THR A 531 6.05 1.57 -22.15
C THR A 531 5.19 2.39 -21.20
N VAL A 532 5.32 2.11 -19.90
CA VAL A 532 4.80 2.93 -18.79
C VAL A 532 5.98 3.53 -18.04
N ASN A 533 6.07 4.84 -17.92
CA ASN A 533 7.11 5.53 -17.15
C ASN A 533 6.48 6.15 -15.90
N LEU A 534 7.03 5.85 -14.73
CA LEU A 534 6.70 6.52 -13.48
C LEU A 534 7.88 7.41 -13.07
N ILE A 535 7.62 8.69 -12.81
CA ILE A 535 8.62 9.68 -12.40
C ILE A 535 8.10 10.43 -11.18
N ASN A 536 8.67 10.18 -10.00
CA ASN A 536 8.14 10.68 -8.73
C ASN A 536 6.61 10.41 -8.61
N ALA A 537 6.21 9.19 -8.96
CA ALA A 537 4.80 8.82 -9.08
C ALA A 537 4.53 7.42 -8.53
N THR A 538 3.29 7.21 -8.09
CA THR A 538 2.79 5.90 -7.64
C THR A 538 1.69 5.43 -8.58
N LEU A 539 1.78 4.18 -9.05
CA LEU A 539 0.72 3.53 -9.82
C LEU A 539 0.13 2.34 -9.04
N GLY A 540 -1.20 2.35 -8.92
CA GLY A 540 -1.94 1.44 -8.04
C GLY A 540 -2.04 1.96 -6.61
N THR A 541 -2.91 1.33 -5.81
CA THR A 541 -3.05 1.61 -4.37
C THR A 541 -3.01 0.32 -3.55
N THR A 542 -2.95 0.42 -2.22
CA THR A 542 -2.98 -0.74 -1.34
C THR A 542 -4.28 -1.53 -1.45
N ASP A 543 -5.39 -0.83 -1.73
CA ASP A 543 -6.72 -1.42 -1.87
C ASP A 543 -6.95 -1.93 -3.29
N THR A 544 -6.44 -1.20 -4.29
CA THR A 544 -6.57 -1.48 -5.72
C THR A 544 -5.18 -1.54 -6.39
N PRO A 545 -4.41 -2.64 -6.18
CA PRO A 545 -3.17 -2.84 -6.92
C PRO A 545 -3.46 -3.00 -8.41
N ILE A 546 -2.55 -2.53 -9.25
CA ILE A 546 -2.69 -2.56 -10.70
C ILE A 546 -2.16 -3.89 -11.29
N THR A 547 -2.88 -4.48 -12.23
CA THR A 547 -2.36 -5.59 -13.03
C THR A 547 -1.66 -5.02 -14.26
N VAL A 548 -0.40 -5.37 -14.49
CA VAL A 548 0.33 -4.94 -15.69
C VAL A 548 0.57 -6.15 -16.58
N SER A 549 -0.09 -6.15 -17.75
CA SER A 549 -0.01 -7.24 -18.72
C SER A 549 0.99 -6.87 -19.83
N GLY A 550 2.18 -7.44 -19.77
CA GLY A 550 3.23 -7.25 -20.79
C GLY A 550 3.98 -5.91 -20.78
N GLY A 551 4.78 -5.70 -21.83
CA GLY A 551 5.49 -4.44 -22.10
C GLY A 551 6.57 -4.07 -21.08
N THR A 552 6.90 -2.78 -21.02
CA THR A 552 7.93 -2.23 -20.13
C THR A 552 7.34 -1.23 -19.13
N VAL A 553 7.79 -1.27 -17.87
CA VAL A 553 7.56 -0.27 -16.83
C VAL A 553 8.91 0.30 -16.39
N ASN A 554 9.06 1.62 -16.35
CA ASN A 554 10.26 2.30 -15.89
C ASN A 554 9.97 3.09 -14.61
N LEU A 555 10.78 2.92 -13.56
CA LEU A 555 10.63 3.60 -12.27
C LEU A 555 11.78 4.60 -12.04
N GLN A 556 11.46 5.85 -11.74
CA GLN A 556 12.46 6.91 -11.48
C GLN A 556 12.04 7.88 -10.38
N GLN A 557 13.01 8.54 -9.75
CA GLN A 557 12.80 9.70 -8.87
C GLN A 557 11.83 9.47 -7.69
N GLY A 558 11.91 8.33 -6.98
CA GLY A 558 10.98 8.07 -5.87
C GLY A 558 9.73 7.29 -6.24
N SER A 559 9.69 6.69 -7.44
CA SER A 559 8.47 6.07 -7.94
C SER A 559 8.16 4.74 -7.29
N THR A 560 6.86 4.47 -7.16
CA THR A 560 6.34 3.24 -6.60
C THR A 560 5.35 2.58 -7.56
N ILE A 561 5.39 1.26 -7.67
CA ILE A 561 4.33 0.51 -8.34
C ILE A 561 3.77 -0.55 -7.40
N LEU A 562 2.44 -0.56 -7.24
CA LEU A 562 1.70 -1.55 -6.47
C LEU A 562 1.03 -2.48 -7.47
N ALA A 563 1.68 -3.60 -7.81
CA ALA A 563 1.24 -4.43 -8.92
C ALA A 563 1.09 -5.92 -8.62
N ASN A 564 0.15 -6.54 -9.32
CA ASN A 564 0.07 -7.99 -9.48
C ASN A 564 0.82 -8.38 -10.76
N LEU A 565 1.95 -9.09 -10.64
CA LEU A 565 2.83 -9.42 -11.77
C LEU A 565 2.65 -10.88 -12.23
N TRP A 566 1.40 -11.35 -12.29
CA TRP A 566 1.03 -12.77 -12.42
C TRP A 566 0.91 -13.32 -13.86
N GLY A 567 0.94 -12.50 -14.91
CA GLY A 567 0.72 -12.96 -16.29
C GLY A 567 1.30 -12.03 -17.36
N GLU A 568 1.84 -12.63 -18.43
CA GLU A 568 2.64 -12.03 -19.52
C GLU A 568 3.87 -11.22 -19.04
N SER A 569 5.09 -11.68 -19.38
CA SER A 569 6.36 -11.17 -18.86
C SER A 569 6.56 -9.66 -19.09
N ALA A 570 6.09 -8.84 -18.15
CA ALA A 570 6.41 -7.43 -18.04
C ALA A 570 7.90 -7.25 -17.70
N THR A 571 8.53 -6.24 -18.27
CA THR A 571 9.88 -5.82 -17.89
C THR A 571 9.77 -4.60 -17.00
N ILE A 572 10.35 -4.63 -15.80
CA ILE A 572 10.44 -3.47 -14.91
C ILE A 572 11.90 -3.00 -14.89
N ASN A 573 12.18 -1.79 -15.35
CA ASN A 573 13.48 -1.15 -15.20
C ASN A 573 13.43 -0.16 -14.04
N VAL A 574 14.38 -0.26 -13.13
CA VAL A 574 14.49 0.67 -12.00
C VAL A 574 15.67 1.60 -12.25
N ASP A 575 15.53 2.90 -12.01
CA ASP A 575 16.69 3.79 -11.99
C ASP A 575 17.55 3.48 -10.75
N PRO A 576 18.81 3.02 -10.92
CA PRO A 576 19.66 2.67 -9.79
C PRO A 576 20.12 3.89 -8.97
N ASN A 577 19.97 5.11 -9.50
CA ASN A 577 20.40 6.34 -8.83
C ASN A 577 19.29 6.98 -7.97
N THR A 578 18.06 6.46 -8.03
CA THR A 578 16.95 6.98 -7.25
C THR A 578 16.27 5.87 -6.47
N VAL A 579 15.71 6.22 -5.31
CA VAL A 579 14.96 5.25 -4.50
C VAL A 579 13.66 4.94 -5.21
N ASN A 580 13.36 3.67 -5.45
CA ASN A 580 12.14 3.24 -6.11
C ASN A 580 11.64 1.92 -5.52
N THR A 581 10.33 1.74 -5.49
CA THR A 581 9.70 0.63 -4.75
C THR A 581 8.78 -0.19 -5.65
N ILE A 582 8.89 -1.52 -5.57
CA ILE A 582 8.02 -2.47 -6.26
C ILE A 582 7.26 -3.26 -5.20
N TYR A 583 5.97 -3.03 -5.08
CA TYR A 583 5.08 -3.78 -4.19
C TYR A 583 4.36 -4.90 -4.92
N VAL A 584 4.24 -6.05 -4.25
CA VAL A 584 3.34 -7.15 -4.64
C VAL A 584 2.27 -7.35 -3.59
N ASN A 585 1.03 -7.61 -4.04
CA ASN A 585 -0.06 -7.97 -3.15
C ASN A 585 -0.17 -9.49 -2.98
N ASP A 586 -0.06 -9.97 -1.74
CA ASP A 586 -0.18 -11.39 -1.40
C ASP A 586 -1.64 -11.83 -1.13
N ARG A 587 -2.58 -10.89 -0.97
CA ARG A 587 -3.98 -11.12 -0.57
C ARG A 587 -4.72 -12.14 -1.45
N TYR A 588 -4.40 -12.18 -2.76
CA TYR A 588 -5.11 -13.05 -3.71
C TYR A 588 -4.30 -14.30 -4.13
N ALA A 589 -3.06 -14.45 -3.66
CA ALA A 589 -2.17 -15.55 -4.04
C ALA A 589 -2.15 -16.67 -2.97
N ASN A 590 -3.29 -17.35 -2.76
CA ASN A 590 -3.42 -18.42 -1.75
C ASN A 590 -2.77 -19.77 -2.15
N ASN A 591 -1.64 -19.77 -2.88
CA ASN A 591 -0.92 -20.98 -3.25
C ASN A 591 0.60 -20.85 -3.03
N ASP A 592 1.28 -21.99 -2.90
CA ASP A 592 2.72 -22.10 -2.63
C ASP A 592 3.62 -21.70 -3.83
N GLY A 593 3.10 -20.92 -4.78
CA GLY A 593 3.74 -20.61 -6.06
C GLY A 593 3.49 -19.19 -6.56
N ASN A 594 3.47 -18.20 -5.67
CA ASN A 594 3.36 -16.77 -6.04
C ASN A 594 4.63 -16.27 -6.74
N VAL A 595 4.84 -16.73 -7.97
CA VAL A 595 5.96 -16.37 -8.83
C VAL A 595 5.57 -15.16 -9.65
N GLN A 596 6.34 -14.08 -9.52
CA GLN A 596 6.18 -12.87 -10.32
C GLN A 596 6.80 -13.13 -11.70
N GLY A 597 6.00 -13.14 -12.76
CA GLY A 597 6.46 -13.43 -14.12
C GLY A 597 7.28 -12.30 -14.77
N ALA A 598 7.52 -11.21 -14.04
CA ALA A 598 8.23 -10.03 -14.50
C ALA A 598 9.76 -10.19 -14.43
N VAL A 599 10.45 -9.54 -15.37
CA VAL A 599 11.91 -9.35 -15.33
C VAL A 599 12.20 -8.01 -14.70
N ILE A 600 12.98 -7.98 -13.62
CA ILE A 600 13.35 -6.73 -12.94
C ILE A 600 14.80 -6.39 -13.28
N ASN A 601 15.05 -5.21 -13.84
CA ASN A 601 16.37 -4.75 -14.28
C ASN A 601 16.89 -3.60 -13.43
N ASN A 602 18.23 -3.47 -13.43
CA ASN A 602 18.98 -2.40 -12.78
C ASN A 602 18.74 -2.31 -11.27
N VAL A 603 18.47 -3.44 -10.60
CA VAL A 603 18.30 -3.48 -9.15
C VAL A 603 19.58 -3.04 -8.45
N SER A 604 19.45 -2.11 -7.51
CA SER A 604 20.55 -1.54 -6.72
C SER A 604 20.16 -1.47 -5.23
N GLY A 605 21.03 -0.92 -4.38
CA GLY A 605 20.69 -0.64 -2.99
C GLY A 605 19.58 0.42 -2.81
N ASN A 606 19.19 1.11 -3.89
CA ASN A 606 18.06 2.06 -3.90
C ASN A 606 16.75 1.40 -4.38
N THR A 607 16.75 0.10 -4.67
CA THR A 607 15.54 -0.63 -5.08
C THR A 607 14.95 -1.35 -3.88
N HIS A 608 13.69 -1.06 -3.57
CA HIS A 608 12.96 -1.74 -2.50
C HIS A 608 11.92 -2.71 -3.08
N PHE A 609 11.85 -3.90 -2.48
CA PHE A 609 10.79 -4.86 -2.76
C PHE A 609 9.81 -4.87 -1.58
N GLY A 610 8.58 -4.47 -1.84
CA GLY A 610 7.52 -4.38 -0.85
C GLY A 610 6.49 -5.50 -0.97
N ILE A 611 5.82 -5.79 0.14
CA ILE A 611 4.79 -6.84 0.22
C ILE A 611 3.59 -6.31 0.99
N LEU A 612 2.40 -6.44 0.41
CA LEU A 612 1.13 -5.99 0.96
C LEU A 612 0.15 -7.15 1.13
N GLY A 613 -0.84 -6.97 2.01
CA GLY A 613 -1.98 -7.88 2.12
C GLY A 613 -1.62 -9.31 2.56
N THR A 614 -0.46 -9.50 3.19
CA THR A 614 0.01 -10.82 3.61
C THR A 614 -0.79 -11.33 4.80
N SER A 615 -1.23 -12.59 4.74
CA SER A 615 -1.81 -13.28 5.91
C SER A 615 -0.78 -13.68 6.97
N SER A 616 0.51 -13.52 6.66
CA SER A 616 1.64 -13.96 7.49
C SER A 616 2.87 -13.10 7.23
N GLU A 617 3.61 -12.76 8.29
CA GLU A 617 4.83 -11.95 8.18
C GLU A 617 5.93 -12.62 7.32
N PRO A 618 6.74 -11.85 6.58
CA PRO A 618 7.92 -12.36 5.90
C PRO A 618 9.00 -12.78 6.91
N ALA A 619 9.54 -13.98 6.73
CA ALA A 619 10.55 -14.57 7.61
C ALA A 619 11.97 -14.41 7.07
N SER A 620 12.16 -14.39 5.74
CA SER A 620 13.47 -14.22 5.11
C SER A 620 13.34 -13.79 3.66
N ALA A 621 14.32 -13.06 3.14
CA ALA A 621 14.43 -12.73 1.72
C ALA A 621 15.85 -13.02 1.22
N ASN A 622 15.99 -13.91 0.22
CA ASN A 622 17.28 -14.43 -0.21
C ASN A 622 17.46 -14.32 -1.73
N TYR A 623 18.60 -13.76 -2.15
CA TYR A 623 19.03 -13.77 -3.54
C TYR A 623 19.86 -15.01 -3.86
N THR A 624 19.53 -15.70 -4.95
CA THR A 624 20.30 -16.83 -5.50
C THR A 624 20.72 -16.50 -6.92
N LYS A 625 22.02 -16.58 -7.23
CA LYS A 625 22.51 -16.26 -8.57
C LYS A 625 22.15 -17.36 -9.57
N ASN A 626 21.62 -16.96 -10.72
CA ASN A 626 21.26 -17.82 -11.85
C ASN A 626 22.45 -18.00 -12.81
N ASP A 627 22.41 -19.05 -13.64
CA ASP A 627 23.48 -19.37 -14.61
C ASP A 627 23.67 -18.28 -15.69
N ASP A 628 22.62 -17.52 -16.00
CA ASP A 628 22.63 -16.42 -16.96
C ASP A 628 23.19 -15.11 -16.37
N GLY A 629 23.54 -15.10 -15.07
CA GLY A 629 24.07 -13.95 -14.37
C GLY A 629 23.03 -13.09 -13.65
N SER A 630 21.72 -13.32 -13.89
CA SER A 630 20.63 -12.73 -13.10
C SER A 630 20.55 -13.37 -11.70
N TYR A 631 19.65 -12.91 -10.85
CA TYR A 631 19.36 -13.49 -9.54
C TYR A 631 17.88 -13.86 -9.41
N THR A 632 17.60 -14.92 -8.68
CA THR A 632 16.28 -15.23 -8.14
C THR A 632 16.16 -14.64 -6.74
N LEU A 633 15.16 -13.79 -6.48
CA LEU A 633 14.80 -13.35 -5.12
C LEU A 633 13.66 -14.23 -4.59
N VAL A 634 13.89 -14.93 -3.49
CA VAL A 634 12.87 -15.72 -2.78
C VAL A 634 12.58 -15.11 -1.42
N ILE A 635 11.33 -14.74 -1.21
CA ILE A 635 10.83 -14.23 0.06
C ILE A 635 9.99 -15.32 0.69
N LYS A 636 10.41 -15.86 1.84
CA LYS A 636 9.67 -16.86 2.60
C LYS A 636 8.80 -16.18 3.63
N LEU A 637 7.55 -16.61 3.75
CA LEU A 637 6.62 -16.20 4.79
C LEU A 637 6.63 -17.19 5.95
N THR A 638 6.23 -16.76 7.15
CA THR A 638 6.24 -17.60 8.37
C THR A 638 5.32 -18.82 8.30
N ASN A 639 4.28 -18.79 7.47
CA ASN A 639 3.40 -19.94 7.22
C ASN A 639 4.01 -20.97 6.24
N GLY A 640 5.22 -20.76 5.76
CA GLY A 640 5.93 -21.65 4.82
C GLY A 640 5.75 -21.31 3.34
N ARG A 641 4.83 -20.40 2.99
CA ARG A 641 4.65 -19.90 1.60
C ARG A 641 5.84 -19.08 1.14
N SER A 642 5.96 -18.88 -0.17
CA SER A 642 7.01 -18.05 -0.75
C SER A 642 6.52 -17.16 -1.89
N ILE A 643 7.06 -15.94 -1.96
CA ILE A 643 6.95 -15.01 -3.09
C ILE A 643 8.28 -15.04 -3.83
N THR A 644 8.26 -15.23 -5.14
CA THR A 644 9.49 -15.42 -5.94
C THR A 644 9.55 -14.47 -7.12
N TYR A 645 10.68 -13.76 -7.26
CA TYR A 645 11.06 -13.06 -8.48
C TYR A 645 12.17 -13.86 -9.17
N PRO A 646 11.88 -14.55 -10.28
CA PRO A 646 12.80 -15.50 -10.89
C PRO A 646 13.97 -14.82 -11.61
N THR A 647 13.77 -13.60 -12.11
CA THR A 647 14.73 -12.90 -12.96
C THR A 647 14.95 -11.47 -12.49
N VAL A 648 15.97 -11.27 -11.67
CA VAL A 648 16.42 -9.98 -11.14
C VAL A 648 17.82 -9.67 -11.65
N ASN A 649 17.94 -8.71 -12.56
CA ASN A 649 19.21 -8.21 -13.08
C ASN A 649 19.68 -7.02 -12.24
N MET A 650 20.88 -7.17 -11.68
CA MET A 650 21.51 -6.13 -10.86
C MET A 650 22.06 -4.99 -11.73
N ALA A 651 22.09 -3.78 -11.17
CA ALA A 651 22.80 -2.66 -11.77
C ALA A 651 24.30 -2.99 -11.94
N ALA A 652 24.93 -2.38 -12.95
CA ALA A 652 26.34 -2.62 -13.23
C ALA A 652 27.20 -2.30 -11.99
N GLY A 653 28.00 -3.27 -11.53
CA GLY A 653 28.85 -3.11 -10.35
C GLY A 653 28.12 -3.24 -9.00
N TYR A 654 26.84 -3.62 -8.99
CA TYR A 654 26.10 -3.97 -7.78
C TYR A 654 25.98 -5.50 -7.64
N ALA A 655 26.17 -5.99 -6.42
CA ALA A 655 25.85 -7.35 -6.03
C ALA A 655 24.88 -7.27 -4.85
N PRO A 656 23.85 -8.13 -4.80
CA PRO A 656 22.90 -8.11 -3.69
C PRO A 656 23.62 -8.44 -2.38
N PRO A 657 23.15 -7.90 -1.25
CA PRO A 657 23.78 -8.15 0.04
C PRO A 657 23.64 -9.63 0.42
N ALA A 658 24.60 -10.13 1.19
CA ALA A 658 24.55 -11.49 1.74
C ALA A 658 23.39 -11.66 2.74
N GLN A 659 22.89 -10.56 3.31
CA GLN A 659 21.77 -10.51 4.24
C GLN A 659 20.87 -9.31 3.89
N THR A 660 19.58 -9.54 3.81
CA THR A 660 18.55 -8.50 3.61
C THR A 660 17.87 -8.19 4.94
N SER A 661 17.35 -6.97 5.13
CA SER A 661 16.43 -6.67 6.22
C SER A 661 15.01 -6.79 5.72
N ILE A 662 14.15 -7.27 6.60
CA ILE A 662 12.70 -7.17 6.45
C ILE A 662 12.25 -6.18 7.51
N VAL A 663 11.67 -5.07 7.07
CA VAL A 663 11.14 -4.02 7.95
C VAL A 663 9.67 -3.80 7.66
N THR A 664 8.92 -3.30 8.63
CA THR A 664 7.57 -2.78 8.38
C THR A 664 7.67 -1.47 7.64
N ASP A 665 6.81 -1.23 6.65
CA ASP A 665 6.84 0.00 5.86
C ASP A 665 6.16 1.21 6.53
N GLY A 666 5.65 1.01 7.76
CA GLY A 666 4.89 2.02 8.49
C GLY A 666 3.37 1.96 8.25
N THR A 667 2.92 1.03 7.39
CA THR A 667 1.50 0.72 7.14
C THR A 667 1.21 -0.75 7.50
N THR A 668 0.41 -1.46 6.71
CA THR A 668 0.16 -2.91 6.84
C THR A 668 1.17 -3.77 6.06
N GLY A 669 2.14 -3.14 5.40
CA GLY A 669 3.10 -3.79 4.51
C GLY A 669 4.49 -4.02 5.10
N TRP A 670 5.31 -4.69 4.29
CA TRP A 670 6.70 -5.02 4.59
C TRP A 670 7.61 -4.56 3.46
N LEU A 671 8.85 -4.17 3.78
CA LEU A 671 9.90 -3.84 2.82
C LEU A 671 11.10 -4.75 3.03
N ILE A 672 11.69 -5.15 1.92
CA ILE A 672 12.97 -5.84 1.86
C ILE A 672 14.01 -4.80 1.45
N GLU A 673 14.94 -4.52 2.35
CA GLU A 673 15.97 -3.51 2.18
C GLU A 673 17.37 -4.14 2.18
N ASP A 674 18.32 -3.43 1.56
CA ASP A 674 19.74 -3.70 1.75
C ASP A 674 20.15 -3.15 3.12
N THR A 675 20.62 -4.05 3.99
CA THR A 675 21.03 -3.68 5.36
C THR A 675 22.40 -3.06 5.44
N THR A 676 23.22 -3.01 4.38
CA THR A 676 24.65 -2.67 4.51
C THR A 676 24.84 -1.40 5.37
N PRO A 677 25.18 -1.55 6.67
CA PRO A 677 25.22 -0.41 7.56
C PRO A 677 26.52 0.30 7.23
N ALA A 678 26.40 1.40 6.49
CA ALA A 678 27.55 2.07 5.91
C ALA A 678 28.09 3.14 6.86
N ALA A 679 29.43 3.26 6.90
CA ALA A 679 30.17 4.26 7.68
C ALA A 679 30.15 5.64 6.99
N CYS A 680 29.37 6.59 7.50
CA CYS A 680 29.08 7.86 6.81
C CYS A 680 29.20 9.08 7.72
N PHE A 681 29.52 10.23 7.10
CA PHE A 681 29.42 11.54 7.73
C PHE A 681 28.03 12.14 7.50
N LEU A 682 27.47 12.85 8.49
CA LEU A 682 26.25 13.63 8.27
C LEU A 682 26.59 15.05 7.77
N THR A 683 25.60 15.73 7.20
CA THR A 683 25.69 17.14 6.79
C THR A 683 26.27 18.01 7.91
N GLY A 684 27.21 18.89 7.56
CA GLY A 684 27.85 19.85 8.46
C GLY A 684 29.16 19.39 9.10
N VAL A 685 29.51 18.10 9.00
CA VAL A 685 30.86 17.61 9.37
C VAL A 685 31.89 18.24 8.45
N LYS A 686 32.99 18.76 9.00
CA LYS A 686 34.03 19.41 8.19
C LYS A 686 35.27 18.53 8.03
N LEU A 687 35.64 18.26 6.79
CA LEU A 687 36.86 17.55 6.44
C LEU A 687 38.00 18.55 6.20
N ARG A 688 39.19 18.22 6.72
CA ARG A 688 40.39 19.04 6.54
C ARG A 688 40.93 18.88 5.12
N THR A 689 40.94 19.99 4.38
CA THR A 689 41.55 20.10 3.05
C THR A 689 42.84 20.92 3.13
N VAL A 690 43.63 20.90 2.06
CA VAL A 690 44.81 21.79 1.92
C VAL A 690 44.48 23.28 2.00
N SER A 691 43.22 23.66 1.74
CA SER A 691 42.73 25.03 1.75
C SER A 691 41.98 25.41 3.04
N GLY A 692 41.91 24.49 4.01
CA GLY A 692 41.15 24.65 5.26
C GLY A 692 40.04 23.62 5.41
N ASP A 693 39.23 23.76 6.46
CA ASP A 693 38.15 22.82 6.78
C ASP A 693 36.92 23.12 5.90
N VAL A 694 36.47 22.12 5.13
CA VAL A 694 35.34 22.21 4.18
C VAL A 694 34.25 21.25 4.62
N SER A 695 32.98 21.68 4.58
CA SER A 695 31.85 20.83 4.93
C SER A 695 31.74 19.63 3.98
N VAL A 696 31.38 18.46 4.48
CA VAL A 696 31.36 17.21 3.70
C VAL A 696 30.41 17.29 2.51
N GLU A 697 29.29 18.00 2.64
CA GLU A 697 28.34 18.27 1.56
C GLU A 697 28.90 19.14 0.41
N ASP A 698 30.01 19.85 0.65
CA ASP A 698 30.69 20.72 -0.30
C ASP A 698 31.95 20.09 -0.91
N ILE A 699 32.39 18.92 -0.40
CA ILE A 699 33.52 18.18 -0.94
C ILE A 699 33.15 17.64 -2.34
N ARG A 700 34.05 17.79 -3.29
CA ARG A 700 33.91 17.30 -4.67
C ARG A 700 35.08 16.41 -5.05
N LYS A 701 34.85 15.57 -6.05
CA LYS A 701 35.92 14.76 -6.66
C LYS A 701 37.04 15.67 -7.16
N GLY A 702 38.29 15.32 -6.83
CA GLY A 702 39.48 16.09 -7.15
C GLY A 702 39.93 17.05 -6.05
N ASP A 703 39.10 17.29 -5.02
CA ASP A 703 39.54 18.06 -3.85
C ASP A 703 40.70 17.34 -3.14
N MET A 704 41.62 18.10 -2.56
CA MET A 704 42.80 17.56 -1.88
C MET A 704 42.56 17.56 -0.37
N LEU A 705 42.36 16.37 0.19
CA LEU A 705 42.26 16.16 1.63
C LEU A 705 43.65 16.05 2.25
N LEU A 706 43.79 16.59 3.46
CA LEU A 706 44.91 16.27 4.33
C LEU A 706 44.58 14.98 5.06
N VAL A 707 45.39 13.95 4.82
CA VAL A 707 45.24 12.63 5.43
C VAL A 707 46.46 12.31 6.28
N GLN A 708 46.27 11.44 7.27
CA GLN A 708 47.37 10.94 8.09
C GLN A 708 47.85 9.58 7.59
N HIS A 709 49.14 9.45 7.34
CA HIS A 709 49.79 8.19 6.96
C HIS A 709 51.10 8.04 7.74
N ASP A 710 51.28 6.93 8.46
CA ASP A 710 52.44 6.69 9.34
C ASP A 710 52.74 7.85 10.32
N GLY A 711 51.69 8.50 10.84
CA GLY A 711 51.81 9.62 11.76
C GLY A 711 52.30 10.93 11.12
N ARG A 712 52.31 11.03 9.79
CA ARG A 712 52.60 12.27 9.03
C ARG A 712 51.40 12.69 8.22
N GLU A 713 51.21 13.99 8.07
CA GLU A 713 50.23 14.53 7.12
C GLU A 713 50.76 14.42 5.69
N CYS A 714 49.91 13.94 4.79
CA CYS A 714 50.12 13.99 3.35
C CYS A 714 48.82 14.35 2.64
N GLU A 715 48.92 14.75 1.38
CA GLU A 715 47.78 15.16 0.58
C GLU A 715 47.29 13.99 -0.27
N LYS A 716 45.98 13.73 -0.26
CA LYS A 716 45.35 12.72 -1.14
C LYS A 716 44.14 13.32 -1.87
N PRO A 717 43.99 13.07 -3.17
CA PRO A 717 42.82 13.51 -3.91
C PRO A 717 41.59 12.68 -3.52
N VAL A 718 40.45 13.33 -3.41
CA VAL A 718 39.14 12.68 -3.37
C VAL A 718 38.88 12.06 -4.72
N VAL A 719 38.74 10.73 -4.76
CA VAL A 719 38.43 10.00 -5.99
C VAL A 719 36.93 9.83 -6.17
N TRP A 720 36.16 9.92 -5.09
CA TRP A 720 34.71 9.78 -5.10
C TRP A 720 34.03 10.35 -3.85
N VAL A 721 32.82 10.84 -4.05
CA VAL A 721 31.89 11.26 -3.00
C VAL A 721 30.55 10.61 -3.33
N GLY A 722 29.95 9.95 -2.34
CA GLY A 722 28.59 9.41 -2.44
C GLY A 722 27.67 10.09 -1.45
N LYS A 723 26.42 10.35 -1.83
CA LYS A 723 25.37 10.85 -0.92
C LYS A 723 24.17 9.90 -0.90
N ASN A 724 23.50 9.81 0.25
CA ASN A 724 22.19 9.17 0.39
C ASN A 724 21.43 9.74 1.61
N ARG A 725 20.17 9.34 1.80
CA ARG A 725 19.28 9.78 2.88
C ARG A 725 18.88 8.59 3.74
N LYS A 726 18.86 8.77 5.07
CA LYS A 726 18.35 7.77 6.03
C LYS A 726 17.02 8.23 6.62
N ILE A 727 16.11 7.27 6.80
CA ILE A 727 14.94 7.37 7.67
C ILE A 727 15.13 6.32 8.78
N VAL A 728 14.90 6.72 10.03
CA VAL A 728 15.16 5.90 11.21
C VAL A 728 14.00 4.94 11.49
N SER A 729 14.31 3.71 11.86
CA SER A 729 13.37 2.66 12.26
C SER A 729 13.22 2.60 13.78
N ALA A 730 12.41 3.49 14.35
CA ALA A 730 12.29 3.69 15.82
C ALA A 730 11.84 2.46 16.65
N GLY A 731 11.39 1.38 16.01
CA GLY A 731 11.03 0.12 16.67
C GLY A 731 12.19 -0.85 16.92
N LEU A 732 13.37 -0.59 16.35
CA LEU A 732 14.58 -1.40 16.53
C LEU A 732 15.46 -0.85 17.65
N PRO A 733 16.43 -1.64 18.16
CA PRO A 733 17.44 -1.11 19.07
C PRO A 733 18.26 0.02 18.43
N ASP A 734 18.76 0.98 19.22
CA ASP A 734 19.35 2.23 18.69
C ASP A 734 20.45 2.01 17.63
N ASP A 735 21.29 0.98 17.83
CA ASP A 735 22.40 0.64 16.94
C ASP A 735 21.95 0.05 15.60
N GLU A 736 20.72 -0.44 15.52
CA GLU A 736 20.08 -1.04 14.34
C GLU A 736 18.99 -0.14 13.75
N ALA A 737 18.40 0.75 14.54
CA ALA A 737 17.36 1.70 14.15
C ALA A 737 17.86 2.73 13.12
N GLY A 738 19.18 2.92 13.03
CA GLY A 738 19.79 3.90 12.14
C GLY A 738 19.81 5.31 12.71
N TYR A 739 19.75 5.49 14.03
CA TYR A 739 20.04 6.78 14.65
C TYR A 739 21.52 7.13 14.44
N PRO A 740 21.86 8.40 14.13
CA PRO A 740 23.24 8.82 14.06
C PRO A 740 23.85 8.92 15.45
N VAL A 741 25.16 8.73 15.55
CA VAL A 741 25.92 8.95 16.79
C VAL A 741 26.45 10.38 16.80
N ARG A 742 26.10 11.13 17.84
CA ARG A 742 26.64 12.45 18.15
C ARG A 742 27.82 12.31 19.11
N VAL A 743 28.96 12.84 18.69
CA VAL A 743 30.17 13.00 19.51
C VAL A 743 30.27 14.48 19.87
N LEU A 744 30.05 14.84 21.13
CA LEU A 744 30.07 16.24 21.54
C LEU A 744 31.46 16.85 21.39
N LYS A 745 31.51 18.18 21.21
CA LYS A 745 32.74 18.95 21.34
C LYS A 745 33.50 18.56 22.62
N ASP A 746 34.82 18.44 22.51
CA ASP A 746 35.74 18.08 23.61
C ASP A 746 35.58 16.65 24.15
N ALA A 747 34.74 15.80 23.55
CA ALA A 747 34.42 14.47 24.07
C ALA A 747 35.57 13.47 24.05
N LEU A 748 36.48 13.55 23.08
CA LEU A 748 37.60 12.61 22.91
C LEU A 748 38.89 13.14 23.58
N ALA A 749 39.19 14.42 23.37
CA ALA A 749 40.29 15.14 24.01
C ALA A 749 39.96 16.64 24.07
N GLU A 750 40.80 17.45 24.71
CA GLU A 750 40.60 18.91 24.72
C GLU A 750 40.69 19.44 23.28
N GLY A 751 39.63 20.09 22.81
CA GLY A 751 39.48 20.54 21.42
C GLY A 751 39.16 19.44 20.40
N VAL A 752 38.84 18.21 20.83
CA VAL A 752 38.61 17.07 19.92
C VAL A 752 37.33 16.30 20.29
N PRO A 753 36.29 16.30 19.43
CA PRO A 753 36.15 17.17 18.26
C PRO A 753 36.08 18.65 18.67
N TYR A 754 36.40 19.58 17.78
CA TYR A 754 36.32 21.03 18.10
C TYR A 754 34.89 21.60 18.00
N GLN A 755 33.96 20.83 17.43
CA GLN A 755 32.52 21.04 17.37
C GLN A 755 31.79 19.69 17.55
N ASP A 756 30.48 19.70 17.73
CA ASP A 756 29.73 18.43 17.78
C ASP A 756 29.80 17.73 16.40
N MET A 757 30.24 16.49 16.38
CA MET A 757 30.38 15.68 15.18
C MET A 757 29.24 14.66 15.11
N LEU A 758 28.63 14.50 13.93
CA LEU A 758 27.56 13.54 13.66
C LEU A 758 27.99 12.53 12.60
N VAL A 759 27.94 11.25 12.94
CA VAL A 759 28.34 10.13 12.07
C VAL A 759 27.37 8.96 12.24
N THR A 760 27.34 8.03 11.29
CA THR A 760 26.57 6.77 11.47
C THR A 760 27.25 5.82 12.46
N SER A 761 26.50 4.86 12.99
CA SER A 761 26.93 3.97 14.08
C SER A 761 28.14 3.08 13.77
N GLU A 762 28.35 2.74 12.50
CA GLU A 762 29.48 1.94 12.03
C GLU A 762 30.71 2.78 11.64
N HIS A 763 30.62 4.12 11.65
CA HIS A 763 31.75 4.96 11.27
C HIS A 763 32.91 4.82 12.27
N CYS A 764 34.12 4.56 11.77
CA CYS A 764 35.27 4.30 12.61
C CYS A 764 36.07 5.57 12.94
N LEU A 765 36.39 5.71 14.22
CA LEU A 765 37.36 6.70 14.72
C LEU A 765 38.71 6.02 14.91
N LEU A 766 39.81 6.73 14.65
CA LEU A 766 41.15 6.22 14.89
C LEU A 766 41.53 6.43 16.36
N MET A 767 41.55 5.34 17.13
CA MET A 767 41.90 5.32 18.56
C MET A 767 43.13 4.44 18.77
N ASP A 768 44.18 5.00 19.38
CA ASP A 768 45.46 4.31 19.62
C ASP A 768 46.01 3.57 18.38
N GLY A 769 45.86 4.20 17.20
CA GLY A 769 46.34 3.70 15.92
C GLY A 769 45.47 2.60 15.29
N ARG A 770 44.23 2.41 15.77
CA ARG A 770 43.28 1.41 15.26
C ARG A 770 41.94 2.04 14.95
N PHE A 771 41.23 1.50 13.96
CA PHE A 771 39.87 1.93 13.65
C PHE A 771 38.89 1.24 14.60
N VAL A 772 38.16 2.03 15.38
CA VAL A 772 37.13 1.57 16.32
C VAL A 772 35.79 2.16 15.91
N PRO A 773 34.75 1.34 15.64
CA PRO A 773 33.43 1.83 15.31
C PRO A 773 32.85 2.69 16.45
N VAL A 774 32.27 3.84 16.11
CA VAL A 774 31.82 4.82 17.10
C VAL A 774 30.72 4.27 18.02
N ARG A 775 29.86 3.34 17.56
CA ARG A 775 28.86 2.68 18.44
C ARG A 775 29.49 2.07 19.68
N MET A 776 30.71 1.55 19.56
CA MET A 776 31.38 0.83 20.65
C MET A 776 31.95 1.79 21.71
N LEU A 777 31.94 3.09 21.41
CA LEU A 777 32.40 4.18 22.28
C LEU A 777 31.23 4.97 22.89
N VAL A 778 29.97 4.63 22.55
CA VAL A 778 28.76 5.32 23.03
C VAL A 778 28.61 5.19 24.53
N ASN A 779 28.92 6.25 25.28
CA ASN A 779 28.83 6.30 26.74
C ASN A 779 27.51 6.88 27.25
N GLY A 780 26.59 7.25 26.35
CA GLY A 780 25.27 7.81 26.67
C GLY A 780 25.29 9.25 27.16
N THR A 781 26.46 9.89 27.26
CA THR A 781 26.60 11.25 27.80
C THR A 781 27.32 12.16 26.81
N SER A 782 28.63 12.03 26.65
CA SER A 782 29.41 12.82 25.68
C SER A 782 29.43 12.19 24.27
N ILE A 783 29.09 10.91 24.16
CA ILE A 783 28.95 10.17 22.91
C ILE A 783 27.65 9.36 22.99
N PHE A 784 26.66 9.70 22.16
CA PHE A 784 25.31 9.12 22.26
C PHE A 784 24.57 9.07 20.92
N TYR A 785 23.57 8.18 20.83
CA TYR A 785 22.65 8.13 19.70
C TYR A 785 21.70 9.34 19.75
N ASP A 786 21.72 10.16 18.71
CA ASP A 786 20.87 11.34 18.65
C ASP A 786 19.48 10.99 18.15
N ARG A 787 18.59 10.69 19.10
CA ARG A 787 17.19 10.33 18.84
C ARG A 787 16.33 11.49 18.35
N THR A 788 16.84 12.72 18.32
CA THR A 788 16.12 13.88 17.77
C THR A 788 16.13 13.90 16.25
N LEU A 789 17.05 13.16 15.62
CA LEU A 789 17.17 13.03 14.17
C LEU A 789 16.49 11.74 13.69
N THR A 790 15.29 11.86 13.14
CA THR A 790 14.51 10.74 12.56
C THR A 790 14.67 10.61 11.04
N THR A 791 15.23 11.63 10.38
CA THR A 791 15.67 11.59 8.98
C THR A 791 16.89 12.49 8.81
N TYR A 792 17.86 12.08 8.00
CA TYR A 792 19.08 12.86 7.73
C TYR A 792 19.74 12.48 6.40
N GLU A 793 20.49 13.39 5.80
CA GLU A 793 21.39 13.12 4.69
C GLU A 793 22.78 12.73 5.21
N TYR A 794 23.46 11.87 4.47
CA TYR A 794 24.80 11.42 4.82
C TYR A 794 25.67 11.23 3.57
N TYR A 795 26.98 11.29 3.79
CA TYR A 795 28.01 11.37 2.77
C TYR A 795 29.14 10.37 3.04
N HIS A 796 29.67 9.81 1.95
CA HIS A 796 30.91 9.06 1.91
C HIS A 796 31.95 9.82 1.12
N VAL A 797 33.21 9.75 1.55
CA VAL A 797 34.34 10.37 0.85
C VAL A 797 35.45 9.33 0.71
N GLU A 798 35.78 8.98 -0.53
CA GLU A 798 36.81 8.01 -0.87
C GLU A 798 38.06 8.71 -1.41
N THR A 799 39.23 8.26 -0.96
CA THR A 799 40.54 8.58 -1.51
C THR A 799 41.11 7.37 -2.27
N GLU A 800 42.15 7.58 -3.09
CA GLU A 800 42.76 6.50 -3.92
C GLU A 800 43.05 5.22 -3.10
N ASP A 801 43.71 5.40 -1.96
CA ASP A 801 43.90 4.38 -0.92
C ASP A 801 42.97 4.68 0.26
N HIS A 802 42.55 3.65 1.02
CA HIS A 802 41.88 3.88 2.30
C HIS A 802 42.80 4.71 3.19
N SER A 803 42.30 5.79 3.76
CA SER A 803 43.11 6.80 4.43
C SER A 803 42.52 7.20 5.77
N VAL A 804 43.35 7.74 6.66
CA VAL A 804 42.90 8.39 7.89
C VAL A 804 42.62 9.86 7.58
N LEU A 805 41.37 10.28 7.66
CA LEU A 805 40.93 11.66 7.43
C LEU A 805 40.94 12.45 8.74
N VAL A 806 40.94 13.78 8.64
CA VAL A 806 40.67 14.66 9.79
C VAL A 806 39.29 15.29 9.60
N ALA A 807 38.31 14.86 10.40
CA ALA A 807 36.93 15.32 10.38
C ALA A 807 36.58 15.99 11.72
N ASP A 808 36.20 17.27 11.73
CA ASP A 808 35.93 18.05 12.95
C ASP A 808 37.05 18.01 14.01
N GLY A 809 38.29 17.80 13.55
CA GLY A 809 39.47 17.64 14.39
C GLY A 809 39.73 16.21 14.88
N VAL A 810 38.85 15.26 14.55
CA VAL A 810 38.96 13.84 14.88
C VAL A 810 39.61 13.08 13.73
N LEU A 811 40.46 12.11 14.06
CA LEU A 811 41.00 11.17 13.08
C LEU A 811 39.96 10.09 12.80
N THR A 812 39.51 9.97 11.56
CA THR A 812 38.44 9.05 11.15
C THR A 812 38.85 8.27 9.90
N GLU A 813 38.06 7.29 9.51
CA GLU A 813 38.26 6.57 8.26
C GLU A 813 37.79 7.37 7.03
N SER A 814 38.41 7.14 5.88
CA SER A 814 37.81 7.42 4.57
C SER A 814 36.86 6.27 4.18
N TYR A 815 36.12 6.41 3.10
CA TYR A 815 35.35 5.28 2.59
C TYR A 815 36.27 4.15 2.10
N LEU A 816 35.97 2.90 2.50
CA LEU A 816 36.60 1.69 2.00
C LEU A 816 35.59 0.94 1.11
N ASP A 817 35.83 0.92 -0.20
CA ASP A 817 34.95 0.25 -1.17
C ASP A 817 35.02 -1.28 -1.05
N THR A 818 34.28 -1.85 -0.09
CA THR A 818 34.11 -3.30 0.09
C THR A 818 33.03 -3.89 -0.83
N GLY A 819 32.53 -3.13 -1.80
CA GLY A 819 31.52 -3.57 -2.78
C GLY A 819 30.12 -2.97 -2.61
N ASN A 820 29.92 -1.99 -1.71
CA ASN A 820 28.66 -1.29 -1.46
C ASN A 820 28.56 0.09 -2.16
N ARG A 821 29.53 0.45 -3.00
CA ARG A 821 29.61 1.81 -3.60
C ARG A 821 28.45 2.17 -4.53
N SER A 822 27.77 1.17 -5.09
CA SER A 822 26.68 1.33 -6.06
C SER A 822 25.31 1.65 -5.42
N SER A 823 25.20 1.71 -4.09
CA SER A 823 24.00 2.17 -3.37
C SER A 823 23.98 3.69 -3.09
N PHE A 824 24.86 4.49 -3.72
CA PHE A 824 25.02 5.92 -3.44
C PHE A 824 25.01 6.78 -4.72
N VAL A 825 24.43 7.98 -4.64
CA VAL A 825 24.41 8.95 -5.75
C VAL A 825 25.72 9.74 -5.77
N SER A 826 26.37 9.87 -6.93
CA SER A 826 27.65 10.60 -7.08
C SER A 826 27.55 11.75 -8.07
N ASP A 827 28.21 12.88 -7.78
CA ASP A 827 28.18 14.12 -8.57
C ASP A 827 28.98 14.08 -9.91
N SER A 828 29.35 12.90 -10.44
CA SER A 828 30.17 12.82 -11.67
C SER A 828 29.83 11.65 -12.59
N ASN A 829 29.56 11.95 -13.87
CA ASN A 829 29.34 11.01 -15.00
C ASN A 829 30.60 10.24 -15.42
N VAL A 830 31.39 9.70 -14.48
CA VAL A 830 32.59 8.93 -14.80
C VAL A 830 32.42 7.49 -14.31
N VAL A 831 32.22 6.57 -15.26
CA VAL A 831 32.34 5.13 -15.06
C VAL A 831 33.75 4.81 -14.57
N SER A 832 33.89 4.47 -13.29
CA SER A 832 35.14 3.95 -12.73
C SER A 832 35.34 2.50 -13.20
N LEU A 833 36.07 2.32 -14.30
CA LEU A 833 36.62 1.03 -14.69
C LEU A 833 37.68 0.62 -13.64
N HIS A 834 37.37 -0.44 -12.90
CA HIS A 834 38.26 -1.18 -11.97
C HIS A 834 38.36 -0.63 -10.52
N SER A 835 37.41 -1.01 -9.65
CA SER A 835 37.75 -1.31 -8.25
C SER A 835 37.50 -2.80 -8.01
N ARG A 836 38.55 -3.52 -7.61
CA ARG A 836 38.42 -4.83 -6.95
C ARG A 836 37.80 -4.54 -5.59
N GLY A 837 36.80 -5.30 -5.15
CA GLY A 837 36.27 -5.17 -3.78
C GLY A 837 37.42 -5.23 -2.78
N LYS A 838 37.64 -4.11 -2.06
CA LYS A 838 38.69 -3.98 -1.05
C LYS A 838 38.28 -4.78 0.20
N THR A 839 39.25 -5.13 1.03
CA THR A 839 39.00 -5.82 2.31
C THR A 839 39.72 -5.11 3.43
N TRP A 840 39.12 -5.11 4.62
CA TRP A 840 39.73 -4.57 5.83
C TRP A 840 41.11 -5.17 6.14
N ALA A 841 41.31 -6.46 5.82
CA ALA A 841 42.56 -7.16 6.10
C ALA A 841 43.73 -6.74 5.19
N ALA A 842 43.44 -6.32 3.94
CA ALA A 842 44.47 -6.07 2.95
C ALA A 842 44.64 -4.58 2.60
N ASP A 843 43.57 -3.80 2.69
CA ASP A 843 43.49 -2.49 2.06
C ASP A 843 43.23 -1.33 3.04
N ALA A 844 42.99 -1.62 4.32
CA ALA A 844 42.67 -0.58 5.30
C ALA A 844 43.92 0.20 5.78
N ALA A 845 43.78 1.52 5.95
CA ALA A 845 44.83 2.41 6.47
C ALA A 845 45.33 2.04 7.87
N ALA A 846 44.45 1.43 8.67
CA ALA A 846 44.72 0.91 10.01
C ALA A 846 43.84 -0.32 10.25
N PRO A 847 44.20 -1.22 11.17
CA PRO A 847 43.38 -2.39 11.45
C PRO A 847 42.08 -1.99 12.15
N LEU A 848 40.97 -2.61 11.74
CA LEU A 848 39.70 -2.59 12.49
C LEU A 848 39.89 -3.33 13.82
N GLU A 849 39.37 -2.77 14.90
CA GLU A 849 39.49 -3.34 16.24
C GLU A 849 38.14 -3.29 16.97
N VAL A 850 37.63 -4.49 17.27
CA VAL A 850 36.33 -4.71 17.93
C VAL A 850 36.45 -5.63 19.14
N ARG A 851 37.67 -6.02 19.53
CA ARG A 851 37.87 -6.86 20.72
C ARG A 851 37.61 -6.04 21.98
N ALA A 852 36.71 -6.56 22.83
CA ALA A 852 36.30 -5.88 24.06
C ALA A 852 37.47 -5.54 25.00
N ASP A 853 38.51 -6.36 25.07
CA ASP A 853 39.69 -6.09 25.92
C ASP A 853 40.57 -4.92 25.41
N PHE A 854 40.41 -4.50 24.16
CA PHE A 854 40.99 -3.28 23.62
C PHE A 854 40.04 -2.08 23.75
N VAL A 855 38.75 -2.27 23.43
CA VAL A 855 37.78 -1.17 23.36
C VAL A 855 37.25 -0.75 24.73
N GLU A 856 37.12 -1.67 25.70
CA GLU A 856 36.63 -1.34 27.04
C GLU A 856 37.48 -0.27 27.74
N PRO A 857 38.83 -0.36 27.79
CA PRO A 857 39.65 0.71 28.37
C PRO A 857 39.42 2.09 27.74
N LEU A 858 39.25 2.14 26.41
CA LEU A 858 38.96 3.38 25.68
C LEU A 858 37.60 3.93 26.09
N PHE A 859 36.57 3.10 26.07
CA PHE A 859 35.22 3.45 26.51
C PHE A 859 35.22 4.00 27.94
N ARG A 860 35.91 3.34 28.88
CA ARG A 860 35.99 3.77 30.29
C ARG A 860 36.66 5.13 30.43
N ALA A 861 37.76 5.37 29.71
CA ALA A 861 38.46 6.65 29.72
C ALA A 861 37.57 7.78 29.15
N LEU A 862 36.83 7.52 28.07
CA LEU A 862 35.88 8.48 27.49
C LEU A 862 34.68 8.74 28.41
N ALA A 863 34.17 7.72 29.08
CA ALA A 863 33.11 7.85 30.07
C ALA A 863 33.55 8.67 31.30
N GLU A 864 34.78 8.48 31.79
CA GLU A 864 35.36 9.31 32.86
C GLU A 864 35.52 10.77 32.40
N ARG A 865 36.03 10.96 31.17
CA ARG A 865 36.18 12.28 30.56
C ARG A 865 34.86 13.03 30.40
N ALA A 866 33.74 12.34 30.20
CA ALA A 866 32.43 12.98 30.03
C ALA A 866 32.09 13.96 31.17
N GLY A 867 32.64 13.75 32.39
CA GLY A 867 32.44 14.64 33.54
C GLY A 867 33.10 16.03 33.43
N VAL A 868 34.00 16.25 32.46
CA VAL A 868 34.62 17.56 32.18
C VAL A 868 34.16 18.18 30.86
N VAL A 869 33.25 17.52 30.13
CA VAL A 869 32.67 18.01 28.87
C VAL A 869 31.46 18.89 29.20
N ALA A 870 31.37 20.08 28.61
CA ALA A 870 30.26 20.99 28.86
C ALA A 870 28.94 20.43 28.31
N GLY A 871 27.85 20.59 29.06
CA GLY A 871 26.52 20.15 28.62
C GLY A 871 26.20 18.68 28.89
N THR A 872 27.10 17.92 29.52
CA THR A 872 26.83 16.55 29.96
C THR A 872 26.16 16.57 31.35
N ALA A 873 25.11 15.77 31.51
CA ALA A 873 24.61 15.36 32.81
C ALA A 873 24.94 13.87 32.99
N PRO A 874 25.34 13.41 34.19
CA PRO A 874 25.51 11.98 34.42
C PRO A 874 24.14 11.30 34.32
N GLU A 875 23.92 10.57 33.23
CA GLU A 875 22.77 9.69 33.10
C GLU A 875 23.11 8.36 33.78
N ALA A 876 22.59 8.17 35.00
CA ALA A 876 22.67 6.89 35.68
C ALA A 876 21.61 5.97 35.08
N GLN A 877 22.00 5.07 34.18
CA GLN A 877 21.10 3.99 33.76
C GLN A 877 21.05 2.94 34.87
N ASP A 878 19.96 2.96 35.64
CA ASP A 878 19.67 1.98 36.69
C ASP A 878 19.22 0.65 36.04
N ARG A 879 20.19 -0.12 35.53
CA ARG A 879 19.94 -1.42 34.90
C ARG A 879 19.96 -2.53 35.95
N HIS A 880 18.86 -3.27 36.08
CA HIS A 880 18.78 -4.42 36.96
C HIS A 880 19.16 -5.70 36.21
N LEU A 881 20.43 -6.08 36.29
CA LEU A 881 20.92 -7.29 35.65
C LEU A 881 20.70 -8.54 36.52
N THR A 882 20.32 -9.66 35.89
CA THR A 882 20.24 -10.98 36.51
C THR A 882 21.07 -12.02 35.77
N GLN A 883 21.53 -13.04 36.47
CA GLN A 883 22.16 -14.23 35.87
C GLN A 883 21.17 -15.38 35.67
N ASP A 884 19.94 -15.24 36.17
CA ASP A 884 18.91 -16.25 36.03
C ASP A 884 18.25 -16.18 34.65
N ALA A 885 18.36 -17.26 33.88
CA ALA A 885 17.75 -17.37 32.56
C ALA A 885 16.24 -17.60 32.59
N GLU A 886 15.64 -17.96 33.74
CA GLU A 886 14.24 -18.40 33.84
C GLU A 886 13.89 -19.51 32.82
N LEU A 887 14.85 -20.41 32.57
CA LEU A 887 14.73 -21.42 31.53
C LEU A 887 13.55 -22.36 31.79
N SER A 888 12.64 -22.45 30.82
CA SER A 888 11.47 -23.31 30.81
C SER A 888 11.27 -23.95 29.42
N LEU A 889 10.39 -24.96 29.34
CA LEU A 889 9.95 -25.51 28.06
C LEU A 889 8.53 -25.06 27.74
N LEU A 890 8.26 -24.75 26.49
CA LEU A 890 6.90 -24.59 25.96
C LEU A 890 6.56 -25.78 25.07
N THR A 891 5.46 -26.47 25.33
CA THR A 891 4.98 -27.56 24.49
C THR A 891 4.21 -27.05 23.27
N GLU A 892 4.02 -27.91 22.27
CA GLU A 892 3.19 -27.63 21.08
C GLU A 892 1.74 -27.25 21.43
N ALA A 893 1.24 -27.68 22.60
CA ALA A 893 -0.07 -27.34 23.13
C ALA A 893 -0.09 -26.03 23.96
N GLY A 894 0.99 -25.25 23.93
CA GLY A 894 1.09 -23.96 24.65
C GLY A 894 1.31 -24.08 26.17
N SER A 895 1.64 -25.26 26.70
CA SER A 895 1.85 -25.47 28.14
C SER A 895 3.31 -25.29 28.54
N PHE A 896 3.55 -24.57 29.65
CA PHE A 896 4.91 -24.38 30.20
C PHE A 896 5.33 -25.50 31.16
N ILE A 897 6.55 -26.00 31.00
CA ILE A 897 7.19 -26.99 31.89
C ILE A 897 8.39 -26.34 32.57
N ARG A 898 8.37 -26.33 33.91
CA ARG A 898 9.47 -25.83 34.74
C ARG A 898 10.53 -26.90 34.98
N PRO A 899 11.79 -26.53 35.20
CA PRO A 899 12.85 -27.49 35.48
C PRO A 899 12.58 -28.22 36.80
N VAL A 900 12.70 -29.55 36.80
CA VAL A 900 12.55 -30.38 38.00
C VAL A 900 13.86 -30.56 38.76
N ARG A 901 15.00 -30.34 38.09
CA ARG A 901 16.33 -30.45 38.69
C ARG A 901 17.32 -29.54 37.97
N GLN A 902 18.14 -28.85 38.75
CA GLN A 902 19.33 -28.15 38.30
C GLN A 902 20.50 -28.63 39.16
N THR A 903 21.60 -29.05 38.52
CA THR A 903 22.80 -29.55 39.24
C THR A 903 23.98 -28.61 39.11
N LYS A 904 24.95 -28.69 40.04
CA LYS A 904 26.17 -27.86 40.07
C LYS A 904 27.13 -28.02 38.86
N GLY A 905 26.72 -28.73 37.80
CA GLY A 905 27.42 -28.84 36.52
C GLY A 905 26.60 -28.31 35.33
N GLN A 906 25.68 -27.37 35.59
CA GLN A 906 24.81 -26.72 34.60
C GLN A 906 23.89 -27.66 33.78
N MET A 907 23.64 -28.87 34.28
CA MET A 907 22.62 -29.76 33.71
C MET A 907 21.24 -29.38 34.27
N VAL A 908 20.29 -29.10 33.37
CA VAL A 908 18.90 -28.73 33.67
C VAL A 908 17.98 -29.82 33.15
N SER A 909 17.17 -30.42 34.03
CA SER A 909 16.26 -31.51 33.68
C SER A 909 14.79 -31.12 33.79
N PHE A 910 13.97 -31.62 32.87
CA PHE A 910 12.54 -31.38 32.74
C PHE A 910 11.80 -32.71 32.60
N MET A 911 10.57 -32.78 33.15
CA MET A 911 9.66 -33.91 32.92
C MET A 911 8.72 -33.56 31.77
N VAL A 912 8.85 -34.25 30.65
CA VAL A 912 8.07 -34.06 29.42
C VAL A 912 6.92 -35.08 29.40
N PRO A 913 5.65 -34.64 29.29
CA PRO A 913 4.49 -35.54 29.19
C PRO A 913 4.52 -36.45 27.96
N ALA A 914 3.74 -37.54 28.00
CA ALA A 914 3.50 -38.39 26.85
C ALA A 914 2.93 -37.58 25.67
N GLY A 915 3.28 -37.98 24.45
CA GLY A 915 2.75 -37.35 23.23
C GLY A 915 3.38 -36.00 22.84
N VAL A 916 4.37 -35.49 23.58
CA VAL A 916 5.11 -34.28 23.19
C VAL A 916 6.28 -34.66 22.28
N SER A 917 6.25 -34.20 21.02
CA SER A 917 7.24 -34.54 20.00
C SER A 917 8.31 -33.46 19.81
N ALA A 918 7.98 -32.21 20.13
CA ALA A 918 8.89 -31.10 20.17
C ALA A 918 8.58 -30.18 21.37
N VAL A 919 9.58 -29.42 21.80
CA VAL A 919 9.42 -28.36 22.80
C VAL A 919 10.16 -27.11 22.32
N ARG A 920 9.77 -25.93 22.82
CA ARG A 920 10.59 -24.72 22.68
C ARG A 920 11.32 -24.43 23.98
N LEU A 921 12.62 -24.17 23.92
CA LEU A 921 13.43 -23.68 25.02
C LEU A 921 13.16 -22.17 25.17
N VAL A 922 12.47 -21.79 26.25
CA VAL A 922 12.13 -20.40 26.53
C VAL A 922 12.98 -19.90 27.68
N SER A 923 13.73 -18.82 27.46
CA SER A 923 14.56 -18.18 28.48
C SER A 923 14.53 -16.66 28.32
N ARG A 924 14.94 -15.94 29.37
CA ARG A 924 15.42 -14.57 29.21
C ARG A 924 16.51 -14.54 28.15
N ALA A 925 16.57 -13.46 27.40
CA ALA A 925 17.60 -13.22 26.41
C ALA A 925 17.91 -11.73 26.35
N SER A 926 19.17 -11.41 26.11
CA SER A 926 19.66 -10.03 26.00
C SER A 926 20.86 -9.98 25.06
N ARG A 927 21.17 -8.81 24.52
CA ARG A 927 22.35 -8.63 23.67
C ARG A 927 23.57 -8.32 24.54
N PRO A 928 24.72 -9.00 24.37
CA PRO A 928 25.93 -8.69 25.13
C PRO A 928 26.34 -7.22 25.09
N CYS A 929 26.18 -6.54 23.94
CA CYS A 929 26.41 -5.10 23.80
C CYS A 929 25.52 -4.24 24.72
N ASP A 930 24.30 -4.71 25.05
CA ASP A 930 23.40 -4.01 25.96
C ASP A 930 23.72 -4.30 27.43
N VAL A 931 24.02 -5.54 27.79
CA VAL A 931 24.11 -5.94 29.21
C VAL A 931 25.52 -5.96 29.80
N ILE A 932 26.56 -6.10 28.96
CA ILE A 932 27.96 -6.01 29.37
C ILE A 932 28.46 -4.58 29.11
N GLY A 933 28.14 -4.04 27.94
CA GLY A 933 28.43 -2.67 27.54
C GLY A 933 28.67 -2.54 26.04
N PRO A 934 28.55 -1.33 25.48
CA PRO A 934 28.61 -1.08 24.04
C PRO A 934 29.97 -1.42 23.43
N PHE A 935 31.02 -1.49 24.24
CA PHE A 935 32.36 -1.96 23.85
C PHE A 935 32.44 -3.46 23.51
N VAL A 936 31.33 -4.19 23.58
CA VAL A 936 31.19 -5.58 23.12
C VAL A 936 30.47 -5.59 21.76
N ASP A 937 31.09 -6.22 20.76
CA ASP A 937 30.57 -6.25 19.38
C ASP A 937 29.49 -7.31 19.13
N ASP A 938 29.32 -8.28 20.04
CA ASP A 938 28.28 -9.30 19.89
C ASP A 938 26.89 -8.69 20.11
N ARG A 939 26.20 -8.42 19.00
CA ARG A 939 24.84 -7.85 18.94
C ARG A 939 23.73 -8.90 18.95
N ARG A 940 24.05 -10.19 19.02
CA ARG A 940 23.03 -11.24 19.00
C ARG A 940 22.22 -11.21 20.29
N THR A 941 20.91 -11.38 20.20
CA THR A 941 20.06 -11.63 21.38
C THR A 941 20.32 -13.04 21.88
N LEU A 942 21.07 -13.21 22.97
CA LEU A 942 21.51 -14.52 23.47
C LEU A 942 20.66 -14.98 24.65
N GLY A 943 20.05 -16.16 24.52
CA GLY A 943 19.31 -16.85 25.58
C GLY A 943 20.25 -17.71 26.42
N VAL A 944 20.38 -19.00 26.09
CA VAL A 944 21.27 -19.95 26.77
C VAL A 944 22.18 -20.66 25.77
N LEU A 945 23.43 -20.93 26.15
CA LEU A 945 24.37 -21.69 25.35
C LEU A 945 24.18 -23.18 25.64
N VAL A 946 23.65 -23.93 24.69
CA VAL A 946 23.33 -25.34 24.87
C VAL A 946 24.43 -26.22 24.29
N GLY A 947 24.91 -27.15 25.10
CA GLY A 947 25.81 -28.21 24.71
C GLY A 947 25.05 -29.51 24.42
N SER A 948 25.32 -30.56 25.19
CA SER A 948 24.64 -31.85 25.02
C SER A 948 23.17 -31.83 25.47
N VAL A 949 22.32 -32.54 24.72
CA VAL A 949 20.90 -32.72 25.01
C VAL A 949 20.58 -34.21 25.02
N MET A 950 19.90 -34.67 26.07
CA MET A 950 19.57 -36.08 26.29
C MET A 950 18.10 -36.25 26.70
N VAL A 951 17.41 -37.19 26.05
CA VAL A 951 16.08 -37.64 26.47
C VAL A 951 16.21 -39.03 27.08
N LEU A 952 15.72 -39.20 28.30
CA LEU A 952 15.57 -40.50 28.96
C LEU A 952 14.10 -40.89 28.94
N HIS A 953 13.78 -42.01 28.29
CA HIS A 953 12.46 -42.62 28.33
C HIS A 953 12.58 -44.08 28.80
N ALA A 954 11.82 -44.43 29.84
CA ALA A 954 11.91 -45.71 30.55
C ALA A 954 13.35 -46.02 31.01
N ASN A 955 14.11 -46.79 30.23
CA ASN A 955 15.51 -47.16 30.47
C ASN A 955 16.44 -46.87 29.27
N GLN A 956 15.98 -46.13 28.27
CA GLN A 956 16.76 -45.77 27.08
C GLN A 956 17.14 -44.29 27.11
N MET A 957 18.44 -44.01 27.03
CA MET A 957 18.98 -42.66 26.84
C MET A 957 19.22 -42.41 25.36
N GLN A 958 18.61 -41.36 24.83
CA GLN A 958 18.76 -40.94 23.44
C GLN A 958 19.33 -39.52 23.37
N PRO A 959 20.45 -39.30 22.67
CA PRO A 959 20.94 -37.96 22.40
C PRO A 959 20.04 -37.26 21.38
N VAL A 960 19.71 -36.00 21.63
CA VAL A 960 19.11 -35.10 20.64
C VAL A 960 20.22 -34.22 20.11
N THR A 961 20.44 -34.28 18.80
CA THR A 961 21.54 -33.58 18.12
C THR A 961 21.07 -32.60 17.07
N THR A 962 19.75 -32.48 16.86
CA THR A 962 19.16 -31.63 15.83
C THR A 962 19.61 -30.18 15.94
N HIS A 963 19.76 -29.65 17.17
CA HIS A 963 20.28 -28.30 17.38
C HIS A 963 21.73 -28.11 16.89
N LEU A 964 22.50 -29.20 16.74
CA LEU A 964 23.87 -29.17 16.23
C LEU A 964 23.98 -29.53 14.74
N THR A 965 22.98 -30.21 14.17
CA THR A 965 23.04 -30.73 12.80
C THR A 965 22.19 -29.94 11.81
N ASP A 966 21.10 -29.32 12.28
CA ASP A 966 20.18 -28.55 11.45
C ASP A 966 20.53 -27.05 11.55
N ALA A 967 21.11 -26.49 10.49
CA ALA A 967 21.51 -25.08 10.47
C ALA A 967 20.31 -24.12 10.56
N ASP A 968 19.14 -24.51 10.05
CA ASP A 968 17.96 -23.65 9.90
C ASP A 968 16.95 -23.79 11.05
N LEU A 969 17.35 -24.46 12.15
CA LEU A 969 16.47 -24.72 13.28
C LEU A 969 16.01 -23.43 13.97
N SER A 970 14.69 -23.23 14.01
CA SER A 970 14.05 -21.99 14.52
C SER A 970 14.48 -21.64 15.95
N GLY A 971 14.90 -20.38 16.13
CA GLY A 971 15.29 -19.80 17.43
C GLY A 971 16.71 -20.12 17.90
N TRP A 972 17.56 -20.67 17.03
CA TRP A 972 18.97 -20.92 17.31
C TRP A 972 19.90 -20.03 16.46
N HIS A 973 21.00 -19.56 17.05
CA HIS A 973 22.05 -18.79 16.36
C HIS A 973 22.97 -19.70 15.53
N GLY A 974 24.08 -19.21 14.94
CA GLY A 974 25.07 -20.09 14.28
C GLY A 974 25.73 -21.10 15.24
N LEU A 975 26.30 -22.19 14.69
CA LEU A 975 27.06 -23.16 15.47
C LEU A 975 28.36 -22.53 16.00
N GLU A 976 28.61 -22.66 17.30
CA GLU A 976 29.84 -22.20 17.94
C GLU A 976 30.93 -23.28 17.87
N GLN A 977 32.19 -22.88 18.07
CA GLN A 977 33.29 -23.85 18.16
C GLN A 977 33.07 -24.84 19.31
N GLY A 978 33.31 -26.13 19.05
CA GLY A 978 33.15 -27.20 20.04
C GLY A 978 31.78 -27.89 20.02
N GLY A 979 30.91 -27.61 19.04
CA GLY A 979 29.64 -28.32 18.88
C GLY A 979 28.59 -27.88 19.89
N VAL A 980 28.46 -26.58 20.10
CA VAL A 980 27.54 -25.94 21.04
C VAL A 980 26.81 -24.80 20.31
N ARG A 981 25.66 -24.36 20.80
CA ARG A 981 24.83 -23.37 20.09
C ARG A 981 24.02 -22.49 21.03
N TRP A 982 24.00 -21.19 20.75
CA TRP A 982 23.16 -20.25 21.49
C TRP A 982 21.71 -20.30 21.01
N THR A 983 20.77 -20.24 21.95
CA THR A 983 19.37 -19.91 21.65
C THR A 983 19.20 -18.39 21.55
N ASN A 984 18.13 -17.93 20.89
CA ASN A 984 17.73 -16.51 20.86
C ASN A 984 16.74 -16.12 21.97
N GLY A 985 16.47 -17.04 22.91
CA GLY A 985 15.45 -16.90 23.95
C GLY A 985 14.18 -17.72 23.71
N ASN A 986 13.93 -18.20 22.48
CA ASN A 986 12.78 -19.07 22.16
C ASN A 986 13.09 -20.07 21.02
N ALA A 987 13.73 -21.18 21.36
CA ALA A 987 14.33 -22.11 20.39
C ALA A 987 13.62 -23.46 20.29
N VAL A 988 13.26 -23.90 19.08
CA VAL A 988 12.61 -25.21 18.86
C VAL A 988 13.61 -26.33 19.06
N LEU A 989 13.24 -27.35 19.82
CA LEU A 989 14.02 -28.56 20.05
C LEU A 989 13.15 -29.79 19.78
N PRO A 990 13.30 -30.41 18.59
CA PRO A 990 12.64 -31.67 18.27
C PRO A 990 13.17 -32.79 19.16
N LEU A 991 12.28 -33.55 19.78
CA LEU A 991 12.64 -34.65 20.67
C LEU A 991 12.64 -36.02 19.96
N GLY A 992 12.11 -36.08 18.73
CA GLY A 992 11.94 -37.31 17.96
C GLY A 992 10.59 -37.99 18.23
N ASP A 993 10.52 -39.31 18.00
CA ASP A 993 9.29 -40.09 18.19
C ASP A 993 8.81 -40.01 19.65
N ALA A 994 7.67 -39.33 19.86
CA ALA A 994 7.08 -39.16 21.18
C ALA A 994 6.55 -40.51 21.71
N PRO A 995 6.88 -40.90 22.96
CA PRO A 995 6.28 -42.08 23.53
C PRO A 995 4.77 -41.90 23.72
N THR A 996 4.02 -42.91 23.31
CA THR A 996 2.55 -42.92 23.39
C THR A 996 2.03 -43.11 24.82
N GLN A 997 2.89 -43.51 25.77
CA GLN A 997 2.57 -43.65 27.20
C GLN A 997 3.80 -43.32 28.07
N GLY A 998 3.59 -42.68 29.23
CA GLY A 998 4.63 -42.39 30.22
C GLY A 998 5.25 -40.98 30.12
N VAL A 999 6.02 -40.60 31.14
CA VAL A 999 6.77 -39.32 31.14
C VAL A 999 8.24 -39.55 30.76
N SER A 1000 8.79 -38.65 29.96
CA SER A 1000 10.21 -38.65 29.57
C SER A 1000 10.96 -37.58 30.38
N MET A 1001 12.25 -37.80 30.65
CA MET A 1001 13.10 -36.78 31.26
C MET A 1001 14.04 -36.20 30.22
N LEU A 1002 13.84 -34.92 29.86
CA LEU A 1002 14.77 -34.16 29.02
C LEU A 1002 15.84 -33.54 29.91
N THR A 1003 17.11 -33.67 29.55
CA THR A 1003 18.24 -33.03 30.24
C THR A 1003 19.08 -32.23 29.25
N LEU A 1004 19.28 -30.95 29.56
CA LEU A 1004 20.06 -29.98 28.78
C LEU A 1004 21.34 -29.64 29.53
N GLN A 1005 22.47 -29.56 28.82
CA GLN A 1005 23.71 -28.96 29.32
C GLN A 1005 23.74 -27.48 28.95
N ILE A 1006 23.72 -26.59 29.93
CA ILE A 1006 23.74 -25.13 29.72
C ILE A 1006 25.14 -24.58 30.03
N LEU A 1007 25.95 -24.31 29.03
CA LEU A 1007 27.35 -23.94 29.24
C LEU A 1007 27.54 -22.48 29.66
N ALA A 1008 26.66 -21.59 29.19
CA ALA A 1008 26.65 -20.17 29.51
C ALA A 1008 25.21 -19.63 29.50
N ALA A 1009 24.98 -18.62 30.33
CA ALA A 1009 23.72 -17.90 30.48
C ALA A 1009 24.02 -16.53 31.10
N GLY A 1010 23.27 -15.51 30.69
CA GLY A 1010 23.33 -14.16 31.26
C GLY A 1010 24.62 -13.38 31.00
N PRO A 1011 24.70 -12.12 31.49
CA PRO A 1011 23.64 -11.41 32.22
C PRO A 1011 22.43 -11.07 31.35
N TYR A 1012 21.28 -10.84 31.97
CA TYR A 1012 20.04 -10.40 31.32
C TYR A 1012 19.51 -9.13 31.96
N ASP A 1013 18.95 -8.23 31.16
CA ASP A 1013 18.29 -7.02 31.66
C ASP A 1013 16.88 -7.35 32.17
N VAL A 1014 16.56 -6.90 33.39
CA VAL A 1014 15.26 -7.07 34.03
C VAL A 1014 14.63 -5.69 34.18
N LYS A 1015 13.71 -5.34 33.28
CA LYS A 1015 12.93 -4.10 33.42
C LYS A 1015 12.18 -4.11 34.76
N GLN A 1016 12.24 -3.01 35.52
CA GLN A 1016 11.37 -2.79 36.70
C GLN A 1016 9.91 -2.64 36.21
N ASP A 1017 9.27 -3.74 35.86
CA ASP A 1017 7.81 -3.92 35.88
C ASP A 1017 7.50 -5.42 35.79
N SER A 1018 7.64 -6.08 36.94
CA SER A 1018 7.49 -7.52 37.13
C SER A 1018 6.03 -7.99 37.09
N ALA A 1019 5.25 -7.55 36.10
CA ALA A 1019 3.91 -8.07 35.84
C ALA A 1019 3.50 -8.09 34.35
N GLU A 1020 4.10 -7.26 33.49
CA GLU A 1020 3.57 -7.05 32.12
C GLU A 1020 4.33 -7.80 31.02
N THR A 1021 5.63 -8.08 31.21
CA THR A 1021 6.44 -8.81 30.22
C THR A 1021 6.03 -10.28 30.08
N CYS A 1022 5.48 -10.91 31.12
CA CYS A 1022 4.92 -12.26 31.02
C CYS A 1022 3.61 -12.31 30.22
N ARG A 1023 2.86 -11.21 30.05
CA ARG A 1023 1.65 -11.19 29.20
C ARG A 1023 1.98 -10.96 27.74
N ARG A 1024 3.04 -10.22 27.43
CA ARG A 1024 3.36 -9.84 26.05
C ARG A 1024 3.93 -10.99 25.20
N ILE A 1025 4.47 -12.04 25.84
CA ILE A 1025 4.82 -13.32 25.20
C ILE A 1025 3.58 -14.23 25.04
N MET A 1026 2.45 -13.94 25.70
CA MET A 1026 1.21 -14.74 25.60
C MET A 1026 0.23 -14.27 24.51
N GLN A 1027 0.56 -13.24 23.72
CA GLN A 1027 -0.34 -12.70 22.69
C GLN A 1027 0.31 -12.42 21.32
N LYS A 1028 1.47 -13.02 21.03
CA LYS A 1028 2.00 -13.12 19.66
C LYS A 1028 2.30 -14.56 19.32
#